data_AF-A0A2V3HP89-F1
#
_entry.id   AF-A0A2V3HP89-F1
#
_cell.length_a   1.000
_cell.length_b   1.000
_cell.length_c   1.000
_cell.angle_alpha   90.00
_cell.angle_beta   90.00
_cell.angle_gamma   90.00
#
_symmetry.space_group_name_H-M   'P 1'
#
loop_
_entity.id
_entity.type
_entity.pdbx_description
1 polymer ?
#
loop_
_entity_poly.entity_id
_entity_poly.type
_entity_poly.pdbx_seq_one_letter_code
_entity_poly.pdbx_strand_id
1 'polypeptide(L)'
;MQEKIEISDDADEGEGGVDAGSTKVSARIEGEDETIRVEEDVEEAEEKRKDLLRRRASWFPLALAASALLALLPLFLFTYPNGVDWIGFSTLSHRLATAGDLTLPAASVGTWTYPPAFPAMCALLESVLRLSPASAVHLVGQLSLLALLWGLAGAADKWGAGAPTLLCMGLAPALFAKAHDSGYPTVASQIGLVLGLLVLMRPVGERGRSHDLLFAVCVVAVGAIHPTGSIYLGTLLLANLLLTRYEAQNNAAAGRLALTSVILLALASAVVLLAYAPRLLAEPVFSEYGWQGGLRLLLYNSPVLVALALVSFWRGRRSTEVLVLSAWLGLQWLLTLVHLLSGVIIFPVFTLLSYVLYSMSLHAFHIPLAVLAGILLAEGAKLTPRLKRISIDEHGEAVVAELLEASRRLGAETVVESAPSGVDDAEVERGLWIPMELPSPASAALSMGVLALVLLQVLGANMVLFELSEHPELRPQTDGDRALMSTLELPAGSLIFTEDAHWGDFYDLPPDVAVTSFPSLGLVDVQSSIQGNAKQAILTDDEARIQALGITHALTSPLGSFGSVLAASDHWTLERDVEGSRLWTFEQMPTTRSALRSSFTYPVEEACVGNCDWRIDPWWMVDMDQLVNRPDHQPVLTEGELSLAAPLARDSRDRAVMLHLMVDAPAGLSVEIHIVDAGEHQSWSYTTAGGWEQLSLPLHTSTGDRIEVTVKVSGGGETWINPAGASGRGDRIFDESAVRLHWVELRPMVR
;
A
#
# COMPACT_ATOMS: atom_id res chain seq x y z
N MET A 1 29.08 -41.41 2.67
CA MET A 1 30.52 -41.62 2.90
C MET A 1 30.83 -40.91 4.20
N GLN A 2 30.81 -41.68 5.30
CA GLN A 2 30.96 -41.23 6.69
C GLN A 2 32.41 -41.41 7.12
N GLU A 3 32.94 -40.47 7.90
CA GLU A 3 34.23 -40.57 8.62
C GLU A 3 33.92 -40.18 10.07
N LYS A 4 33.41 -41.11 10.88
CA LYS A 4 34.08 -42.09 11.77
C LYS A 4 34.97 -41.42 12.84
N ILE A 5 34.33 -41.17 13.98
CA ILE A 5 34.91 -40.92 15.29
C ILE A 5 35.40 -42.27 15.85
N GLU A 6 36.63 -42.32 16.37
CA GLU A 6 37.14 -43.44 17.18
C GLU A 6 37.45 -42.93 18.60
N ILE A 7 36.76 -43.54 19.57
CA ILE A 7 37.01 -43.47 21.00
C ILE A 7 37.66 -44.80 21.37
N SER A 8 38.75 -44.78 22.14
CA SER A 8 39.28 -45.94 22.83
C SER A 8 39.35 -45.66 24.33
N ASP A 9 38.49 -46.35 25.07
CA ASP A 9 38.66 -46.64 26.50
C ASP A 9 39.73 -47.72 26.65
N ASP A 10 40.62 -47.56 27.61
CA ASP A 10 41.22 -48.70 28.33
C ASP A 10 41.42 -48.28 29.80
N ALA A 11 40.83 -49.07 30.68
CA ALA A 11 40.98 -49.02 32.12
C ALA A 11 42.09 -50.01 32.52
N ASP A 12 42.95 -49.64 33.48
CA ASP A 12 43.56 -50.63 34.38
C ASP A 12 43.89 -49.99 35.74
N GLU A 13 43.68 -50.79 36.78
CA GLU A 13 43.76 -50.47 38.21
C GLU A 13 45.21 -50.57 38.75
N GLY A 14 45.53 -49.82 39.81
CA GLY A 14 46.75 -50.04 40.58
C GLY A 14 47.03 -49.01 41.68
N GLU A 15 46.74 -49.37 42.94
CA GLU A 15 47.13 -48.63 44.15
C GLU A 15 48.66 -48.68 44.42
N GLY A 16 49.22 -47.59 44.97
CA GLY A 16 50.43 -47.65 45.81
C GLY A 16 51.41 -46.46 45.76
N GLY A 17 51.36 -45.60 46.79
CA GLY A 17 52.57 -45.09 47.48
C GLY A 17 53.39 -43.91 46.92
N VAL A 18 53.08 -42.71 47.42
CA VAL A 18 53.94 -41.56 47.81
C VAL A 18 55.44 -41.59 47.41
N ASP A 19 55.91 -40.60 46.62
CA ASP A 19 56.90 -39.61 47.07
C ASP A 19 57.00 -38.37 46.14
N ALA A 20 57.47 -37.27 46.74
CA ALA A 20 57.39 -35.89 46.28
C ALA A 20 58.17 -35.53 45.00
N GLY A 21 57.56 -34.70 44.15
CA GLY A 21 58.20 -34.07 43.00
C GLY A 21 57.39 -32.87 42.48
N SER A 22 57.74 -31.68 42.95
CA SER A 22 57.17 -30.37 42.58
C SER A 22 56.98 -30.18 41.07
N THR A 23 55.72 -30.05 40.63
CA THR A 23 55.36 -29.23 39.46
C THR A 23 53.99 -28.60 39.68
N LYS A 24 53.97 -27.38 40.22
CA LYS A 24 52.79 -26.50 40.19
C LYS A 24 52.53 -26.11 38.72
N VAL A 25 51.63 -26.82 38.05
CA VAL A 25 50.95 -26.27 36.88
C VAL A 25 49.89 -25.31 37.41
N SER A 26 50.18 -24.03 37.27
CA SER A 26 49.25 -22.92 37.42
C SER A 26 48.19 -23.00 36.32
N ALA A 27 47.15 -23.81 36.50
CA ALA A 27 45.87 -23.59 35.83
C ALA A 27 45.19 -22.44 36.58
N ARG A 28 45.48 -21.21 36.15
CA ARG A 28 44.98 -19.97 36.74
C ARG A 28 43.99 -19.35 35.76
N ILE A 29 42.70 -19.40 36.15
CA ILE A 29 41.69 -18.36 35.92
C ILE A 29 41.56 -17.91 34.45
N GLU A 30 40.92 -18.72 33.61
CA GLU A 30 40.23 -18.23 32.39
C GLU A 30 38.75 -18.61 32.41
N GLY A 31 38.42 -19.77 32.98
CA GLY A 31 37.02 -20.20 33.15
C GLY A 31 36.20 -19.31 34.10
N GLU A 32 36.77 -18.88 35.24
CA GLU A 32 36.05 -18.04 36.21
C GLU A 32 35.69 -16.67 35.63
N ASP A 33 36.62 -15.97 34.97
CA ASP A 33 36.36 -14.66 34.34
C ASP A 33 35.34 -14.75 33.19
N GLU A 34 35.31 -15.86 32.45
CA GLU A 34 34.34 -16.09 31.39
C GLU A 34 32.95 -16.46 31.94
N THR A 35 32.87 -17.29 32.99
CA THR A 35 31.59 -17.54 33.70
C THR A 35 31.08 -16.32 34.45
N ILE A 36 31.95 -15.53 35.10
CA ILE A 36 31.57 -14.31 35.81
C ILE A 36 31.05 -13.27 34.80
N ARG A 37 31.70 -13.12 33.64
CA ARG A 37 31.18 -12.28 32.55
C ARG A 37 29.83 -12.75 32.03
N VAL A 38 29.65 -14.06 31.84
CA VAL A 38 28.38 -14.63 31.37
C VAL A 38 27.28 -14.45 32.43
N GLU A 39 27.58 -14.63 33.72
CA GLU A 39 26.65 -14.40 34.83
C GLU A 39 26.28 -12.92 34.96
N GLU A 40 27.26 -12.00 34.89
CA GLU A 40 27.06 -10.56 34.93
C GLU A 40 26.25 -10.05 33.71
N ASP A 41 26.52 -10.58 32.51
CA ASP A 41 25.76 -10.29 31.28
C ASP A 41 24.31 -10.82 31.37
N VAL A 42 24.10 -11.98 32.01
CA VAL A 42 22.75 -12.56 32.22
C VAL A 42 21.96 -11.76 33.25
N GLU A 43 22.59 -11.35 34.36
CA GLU A 43 21.97 -10.49 35.37
C GLU A 43 21.61 -9.12 34.79
N GLU A 44 22.52 -8.48 34.04
CA GLU A 44 22.24 -7.21 33.36
C GLU A 44 21.10 -7.35 32.33
N ALA A 45 21.06 -8.46 31.58
CA ALA A 45 19.97 -8.75 30.66
C ALA A 45 18.62 -8.98 31.38
N GLU A 46 18.63 -9.66 32.52
CA GLU A 46 17.44 -9.83 33.36
C GLU A 46 16.94 -8.52 33.94
N GLU A 47 17.83 -7.66 34.42
CA GLU A 47 17.46 -6.32 34.91
C GLU A 47 16.87 -5.46 33.78
N LYS A 48 17.50 -5.44 32.61
CA LYS A 48 16.96 -4.77 31.41
C LYS A 48 15.58 -5.30 31.04
N ARG A 49 15.34 -6.62 31.14
CA ARG A 49 14.04 -7.24 30.89
C ARG A 49 13.00 -6.83 31.94
N LYS A 50 13.34 -6.89 33.23
CA LYS A 50 12.45 -6.48 34.33
C LYS A 50 12.09 -5.00 34.21
N ASP A 51 13.06 -4.17 33.85
CA ASP A 51 12.89 -2.74 33.62
C ASP A 51 11.93 -2.45 32.45
N LEU A 52 12.08 -3.17 31.33
CA LEU A 52 11.19 -3.06 30.18
C LEU A 52 9.75 -3.47 30.53
N LEU A 53 9.58 -4.60 31.24
CA LEU A 53 8.25 -5.10 31.63
C LEU A 53 7.53 -4.15 32.61
N ARG A 54 8.26 -3.45 33.48
CA ARG A 54 7.66 -2.47 34.42
C ARG A 54 7.08 -1.25 33.71
N ARG A 55 7.60 -0.88 32.55
CA ARG A 55 7.22 0.34 31.82
C ARG A 55 6.22 0.08 30.71
N ARG A 56 6.17 -1.17 30.23
CA ARG A 56 5.21 -1.62 29.23
C ARG A 56 3.79 -1.40 29.75
N ALA A 57 2.97 -0.74 28.93
CA ALA A 57 1.56 -0.56 29.23
C ALA A 57 0.85 -1.91 29.42
N SER A 58 0.05 -2.04 30.48
CA SER A 58 -0.70 -3.27 30.80
C SER A 58 -1.67 -3.70 29.69
N TRP A 59 -2.17 -2.74 28.92
CA TRP A 59 -3.09 -2.95 27.79
C TRP A 59 -2.37 -3.20 26.45
N PHE A 60 -1.04 -3.33 26.43
CA PHE A 60 -0.29 -3.57 25.18
C PHE A 60 -0.74 -4.82 24.42
N PRO A 61 -1.02 -5.98 25.06
CA PRO A 61 -1.55 -7.15 24.34
C PRO A 61 -2.89 -6.87 23.64
N LEU A 62 -3.76 -6.07 24.25
CA LEU A 62 -5.04 -5.67 23.65
C LEU A 62 -4.81 -4.80 22.41
N ALA A 63 -3.86 -3.87 22.46
CA ALA A 63 -3.48 -3.05 21.30
C ALA A 63 -2.92 -3.89 20.14
N LEU A 64 -2.11 -4.91 20.45
CA LEU A 64 -1.58 -5.83 19.45
C LEU A 64 -2.69 -6.68 18.81
N ALA A 65 -3.63 -7.19 19.62
CA ALA A 65 -4.78 -7.93 19.13
C ALA A 65 -5.69 -7.05 18.25
N ALA A 66 -5.98 -5.82 18.68
CA ALA A 66 -6.80 -4.89 17.91
C ALA A 66 -6.13 -4.51 16.59
N SER A 67 -4.83 -4.18 16.58
CA SER A 67 -4.10 -3.87 15.34
C SER A 67 -4.01 -5.08 14.40
N ALA A 68 -3.91 -6.30 14.93
CA ALA A 68 -3.96 -7.52 14.13
C ALA A 68 -5.32 -7.75 13.48
N LEU A 69 -6.40 -7.58 14.25
CA LEU A 69 -7.76 -7.64 13.70
C LEU A 69 -7.94 -6.62 12.58
N LEU A 70 -7.54 -5.36 12.80
CA LEU A 70 -7.67 -4.29 11.79
C LEU A 70 -6.86 -4.56 10.52
N ALA A 71 -5.63 -5.06 10.65
CA ALA A 71 -4.80 -5.37 9.49
C ALA A 71 -5.33 -6.57 8.70
N LEU A 72 -5.93 -7.56 9.36
CA LEU A 72 -6.38 -8.81 8.72
C LEU A 72 -7.85 -8.77 8.29
N LEU A 73 -8.67 -7.88 8.85
CA LEU A 73 -10.09 -7.78 8.55
C LEU A 73 -10.40 -7.71 7.05
N PRO A 74 -9.65 -6.96 6.21
CA PRO A 74 -9.91 -6.94 4.76
C PRO A 74 -9.85 -8.31 4.09
N LEU A 75 -9.05 -9.26 4.59
CA LEU A 75 -8.99 -10.63 4.05
C LEU A 75 -10.29 -11.43 4.27
N PHE A 76 -11.10 -11.02 5.26
CA PHE A 76 -12.36 -11.69 5.59
C PHE A 76 -13.56 -10.98 4.99
N LEU A 77 -13.49 -9.66 4.80
CA LEU A 77 -14.57 -8.86 4.23
C LEU A 77 -14.58 -8.88 2.70
N PHE A 78 -13.41 -8.90 2.07
CA PHE A 78 -13.31 -8.75 0.63
C PHE A 78 -12.69 -9.98 -0.02
N THR A 79 -13.41 -10.52 -1.01
CA THR A 79 -12.90 -11.58 -1.88
C THR A 79 -11.66 -11.13 -2.66
N TYR A 80 -11.63 -9.85 -3.06
CA TYR A 80 -10.54 -9.22 -3.80
C TYR A 80 -10.19 -7.86 -3.17
N PRO A 81 -8.96 -7.35 -3.35
CA PRO A 81 -8.63 -5.99 -2.91
C PRO A 81 -9.50 -4.94 -3.62
N ASN A 82 -9.84 -3.83 -2.94
CA ASN A 82 -10.69 -2.79 -3.51
C ASN A 82 -9.95 -1.77 -4.39
N GLY A 83 -8.64 -1.58 -4.18
CA GLY A 83 -7.82 -0.74 -5.06
C GLY A 83 -7.65 -1.33 -6.46
N VAL A 84 -6.87 -0.67 -7.32
CA VAL A 84 -6.62 -1.12 -8.70
C VAL A 84 -5.22 -1.71 -8.92
N ASP A 85 -4.24 -1.27 -8.12
CA ASP A 85 -2.82 -1.68 -8.26
C ASP A 85 -2.63 -3.21 -8.10
N TRP A 86 -3.50 -3.89 -7.34
CA TRP A 86 -3.41 -5.34 -7.14
C TRP A 86 -3.55 -6.13 -8.45
N ILE A 87 -4.27 -5.62 -9.45
CA ILE A 87 -4.44 -6.28 -10.75
C ILE A 87 -3.08 -6.37 -11.43
N GLY A 88 -2.38 -5.24 -11.51
CA GLY A 88 -1.00 -5.20 -12.02
C GLY A 88 -0.06 -6.10 -11.23
N PHE A 89 -0.06 -6.02 -9.89
CA PHE A 89 0.80 -6.89 -9.08
C PHE A 89 0.49 -8.37 -9.25
N SER A 90 -0.78 -8.73 -9.47
CA SER A 90 -1.20 -10.11 -9.73
C SER A 90 -0.65 -10.59 -11.07
N THR A 91 -0.77 -9.77 -12.12
CA THR A 91 -0.19 -10.08 -13.44
C THR A 91 1.33 -10.27 -13.36
N LEU A 92 2.06 -9.36 -12.70
CA LEU A 92 3.52 -9.49 -12.54
C LEU A 92 3.91 -10.75 -11.76
N SER A 93 3.19 -11.05 -10.68
CA SER A 93 3.48 -12.21 -9.82
C SER A 93 3.20 -13.51 -10.56
N HIS A 94 2.07 -13.59 -11.26
CA HIS A 94 1.72 -14.76 -12.06
C HIS A 94 2.70 -15.00 -13.20
N ARG A 95 3.17 -13.93 -13.86
CA ARG A 95 4.22 -14.03 -14.88
C ARG A 95 5.53 -14.57 -14.33
N LEU A 96 5.96 -14.10 -13.16
CA LEU A 96 7.12 -14.68 -12.48
C LEU A 96 6.92 -16.16 -12.12
N ALA A 97 5.72 -16.54 -11.66
CA ALA A 97 5.41 -17.91 -11.27
C ALA A 97 5.39 -18.87 -12.48
N THR A 98 4.92 -18.41 -13.64
CA THR A 98 4.70 -19.26 -14.83
C THR A 98 5.84 -19.19 -15.84
N ALA A 99 6.39 -18.01 -16.12
CA ALA A 99 7.44 -17.79 -17.12
C ALA A 99 8.84 -17.64 -16.49
N GLY A 100 8.94 -17.28 -15.21
CA GLY A 100 10.22 -17.07 -14.53
C GLY A 100 10.90 -15.74 -14.85
N ASP A 101 10.23 -14.84 -15.57
CA ASP A 101 10.71 -13.50 -15.89
C ASP A 101 9.60 -12.43 -15.79
N LEU A 102 9.97 -11.18 -16.06
CA LEU A 102 9.08 -10.02 -16.06
C LEU A 102 8.86 -9.48 -17.48
N THR A 103 8.85 -10.35 -18.48
CA THR A 103 8.54 -9.94 -19.87
C THR A 103 7.07 -9.61 -20.04
N LEU A 104 6.78 -8.57 -20.82
CA LEU A 104 5.41 -8.20 -21.15
C LEU A 104 4.70 -9.34 -21.88
N PRO A 105 3.37 -9.48 -21.73
CA PRO A 105 2.64 -10.46 -22.48
C PRO A 105 2.70 -10.14 -23.97
N ALA A 106 2.93 -11.17 -24.77
CA ALA A 106 2.64 -11.11 -26.20
C ALA A 106 1.19 -10.62 -26.36
N ALA A 107 0.87 -9.76 -27.33
CA ALA A 107 1.67 -9.36 -28.48
C ALA A 107 2.59 -8.13 -28.26
N SER A 108 2.74 -7.68 -27.02
CA SER A 108 3.67 -6.61 -26.68
C SER A 108 5.09 -7.13 -26.45
N VAL A 109 6.09 -6.28 -26.73
CA VAL A 109 7.51 -6.57 -26.49
C VAL A 109 8.05 -5.55 -25.51
N GLY A 110 8.64 -6.05 -24.45
CA GLY A 110 9.16 -5.22 -23.37
C GLY A 110 9.30 -6.00 -22.07
N THR A 111 9.59 -5.29 -21.00
CA THR A 111 9.71 -5.86 -19.65
C THR A 111 9.16 -4.91 -18.60
N TRP A 112 8.48 -5.45 -17.57
CA TRP A 112 8.27 -4.67 -16.35
C TRP A 112 9.60 -4.46 -15.65
N THR A 113 9.80 -3.23 -15.20
CA THR A 113 11.00 -2.81 -14.47
C THR A 113 10.74 -2.69 -12.98
N TYR A 114 9.53 -2.99 -12.51
CA TYR A 114 9.13 -2.88 -11.11
C TYR A 114 10.09 -3.65 -10.16
N PRO A 115 10.41 -3.11 -8.96
CA PRO A 115 11.23 -3.82 -7.98
C PRO A 115 10.69 -5.23 -7.68
N PRO A 116 11.52 -6.28 -7.82
CA PRO A 116 11.00 -7.64 -7.96
C PRO A 116 10.60 -8.29 -6.63
N ALA A 117 11.00 -7.76 -5.46
CA ALA A 117 10.90 -8.52 -4.21
C ALA A 117 9.45 -8.82 -3.78
N PHE A 118 8.54 -7.85 -3.94
CA PHE A 118 7.13 -8.06 -3.60
C PHE A 118 6.44 -9.03 -4.57
N PRO A 119 6.50 -8.83 -5.92
CA PRO A 119 5.97 -9.80 -6.87
C PRO A 119 6.58 -11.20 -6.73
N ALA A 120 7.89 -11.30 -6.47
CA ALA A 120 8.56 -12.59 -6.30
C ALA A 120 8.07 -13.35 -5.06
N MET A 121 7.79 -12.65 -3.96
CA MET A 121 7.21 -13.29 -2.77
C MET A 121 5.78 -13.78 -3.06
N CYS A 122 4.98 -13.01 -3.79
CA CYS A 122 3.64 -13.42 -4.20
C CYS A 122 3.67 -14.64 -5.14
N ALA A 123 4.56 -14.63 -6.14
CA ALA A 123 4.80 -15.74 -7.06
C ALA A 123 5.24 -17.02 -6.34
N LEU A 124 6.07 -16.89 -5.29
CA LEU A 124 6.47 -18.00 -4.44
C LEU A 124 5.27 -18.59 -3.70
N LEU A 125 4.39 -17.75 -3.13
CA LEU A 125 3.20 -18.23 -2.43
C LEU A 125 2.17 -18.85 -3.38
N GLU A 126 2.00 -18.29 -4.57
CA GLU A 126 1.21 -18.90 -5.64
C GLU A 126 1.73 -20.31 -5.96
N SER A 127 3.04 -20.45 -6.17
CA SER A 127 3.67 -21.72 -6.52
C SER A 127 3.64 -22.75 -5.40
N VAL A 128 3.89 -22.33 -4.15
CA VAL A 128 4.04 -23.23 -2.99
C VAL A 128 2.69 -23.57 -2.35
N LEU A 129 1.82 -22.58 -2.19
CA LEU A 129 0.52 -22.73 -1.51
C LEU A 129 -0.65 -22.90 -2.48
N ARG A 130 -0.44 -22.78 -3.80
CA ARG A 130 -1.48 -22.85 -4.84
C ARG A 130 -2.59 -21.82 -4.62
N LEU A 131 -2.23 -20.65 -4.12
CA LEU A 131 -3.13 -19.50 -4.04
C LEU A 131 -3.34 -18.92 -5.44
N SER A 132 -4.50 -18.32 -5.71
CA SER A 132 -4.65 -17.48 -6.90
C SER A 132 -3.71 -16.25 -6.81
N PRO A 133 -3.29 -15.67 -7.95
CA PRO A 133 -2.44 -14.47 -7.94
C PRO A 133 -3.01 -13.33 -7.08
N ALA A 134 -4.32 -13.07 -7.21
CA ALA A 134 -5.03 -12.06 -6.44
C ALA A 134 -4.98 -12.34 -4.92
N SER A 135 -5.23 -13.59 -4.51
CA SER A 135 -5.19 -13.97 -3.09
C SER A 135 -3.77 -13.90 -2.52
N ALA A 136 -2.75 -14.27 -3.30
CA ALA A 136 -1.35 -14.16 -2.88
C ALA A 136 -0.96 -12.70 -2.63
N VAL A 137 -1.29 -11.80 -3.56
CA VAL A 137 -1.05 -10.35 -3.43
C VAL A 137 -1.80 -9.77 -2.23
N HIS A 138 -3.09 -10.08 -2.08
CA HIS A 138 -3.90 -9.58 -0.96
C HIS A 138 -3.32 -10.03 0.39
N LEU A 139 -2.97 -11.32 0.51
CA LEU A 139 -2.40 -11.89 1.73
C LEU A 139 -1.06 -11.25 2.09
N VAL A 140 -0.11 -11.15 1.15
CA VAL A 140 1.20 -10.52 1.40
C VAL A 140 1.03 -9.05 1.77
N GLY A 141 0.10 -8.35 1.13
CA GLY A 141 -0.23 -6.97 1.44
C GLY A 141 -0.66 -6.76 2.89
N GLN A 142 -1.65 -7.53 3.35
CA GLN A 142 -2.16 -7.40 4.73
C GLN A 142 -1.19 -7.91 5.79
N LEU A 143 -0.44 -8.99 5.50
CA LEU A 143 0.62 -9.46 6.38
C LEU A 143 1.77 -8.45 6.50
N SER A 144 2.07 -7.71 5.44
CA SER A 144 3.07 -6.64 5.48
C SER A 144 2.63 -5.49 6.38
N LEU A 145 1.36 -5.08 6.31
CA LEU A 145 0.79 -4.08 7.23
C LEU A 145 0.84 -4.57 8.68
N LEU A 146 0.46 -5.82 8.94
CA LEU A 146 0.54 -6.42 10.27
C LEU A 146 1.97 -6.42 10.81
N ALA A 147 2.92 -6.91 10.02
CA ALA A 147 4.34 -6.96 10.38
C ALA A 147 4.89 -5.55 10.67
N LEU A 148 4.48 -4.55 9.90
CA LEU A 148 4.83 -3.16 10.13
C LEU A 148 4.26 -2.64 11.46
N LEU A 149 2.96 -2.84 11.73
CA LEU A 149 2.32 -2.36 12.96
C LEU A 149 2.95 -2.99 14.21
N TRP A 150 3.10 -4.31 14.23
CA TRP A 150 3.71 -5.02 15.35
C TRP A 150 5.19 -4.70 15.49
N GLY A 151 5.92 -4.59 14.38
CA GLY A 151 7.32 -4.20 14.38
C GLY A 151 7.54 -2.80 14.94
N LEU A 152 6.73 -1.82 14.53
CA LEU A 152 6.77 -0.46 15.06
C LEU A 152 6.45 -0.42 16.55
N ALA A 153 5.42 -1.16 16.97
CA ALA A 153 5.05 -1.28 18.37
C ALA A 153 6.19 -1.87 19.20
N GLY A 154 6.82 -2.95 18.72
CA GLY A 154 7.98 -3.56 19.36
C GLY A 154 9.19 -2.62 19.41
N ALA A 155 9.47 -1.89 18.32
CA ALA A 155 10.54 -0.91 18.27
C ALA A 155 10.31 0.27 19.23
N ALA A 156 9.06 0.70 19.41
CA ALA A 156 8.67 1.77 20.32
C ALA A 156 8.57 1.30 21.79
N ASP A 157 8.36 0.01 22.05
CA ASP A 157 8.27 -0.57 23.39
C ASP A 157 9.58 -0.44 24.18
N LYS A 158 10.73 -0.29 23.51
CA LYS A 158 12.01 0.04 24.18
C LYS A 158 11.95 1.37 24.95
N TRP A 159 11.09 2.28 24.51
CA TRP A 159 10.81 3.54 25.19
C TRP A 159 9.59 3.43 26.11
N GLY A 160 8.92 2.27 26.22
CA GLY A 160 7.63 2.14 26.90
C GLY A 160 6.46 2.73 26.10
N ALA A 161 6.66 3.05 24.81
CA ALA A 161 5.69 3.73 23.97
C ALA A 161 4.98 2.80 22.97
N GLY A 162 5.17 1.47 23.05
CA GLY A 162 4.65 0.51 22.07
C GLY A 162 3.12 0.59 21.89
N ALA A 163 2.36 0.44 22.97
CA ALA A 163 0.90 0.51 22.93
C ALA A 163 0.39 1.92 22.55
N PRO A 164 0.90 3.02 23.15
CA PRO A 164 0.57 4.38 22.72
C PRO A 164 0.86 4.67 21.24
N THR A 165 1.95 4.14 20.68
CA THR A 165 2.26 4.29 19.26
C THR A 165 1.20 3.60 18.39
N LEU A 166 0.78 2.37 18.71
CA LEU A 166 -0.32 1.71 18.01
C LEU A 166 -1.63 2.50 18.11
N LEU A 167 -1.91 3.07 19.28
CA LEU A 167 -3.06 3.94 19.46
C LEU A 167 -2.97 5.16 18.53
N CYS A 168 -1.82 5.81 18.46
CA CYS A 168 -1.60 6.97 17.59
C CYS A 168 -1.62 6.63 16.09
N MET A 169 -1.28 5.40 15.69
CA MET A 169 -1.49 4.95 14.31
C MET A 169 -2.98 4.94 13.94
N GLY A 170 -3.89 4.75 14.90
CA GLY A 170 -5.33 4.80 14.68
C GLY A 170 -5.95 6.21 14.63
N LEU A 171 -5.15 7.28 14.74
CA LEU A 171 -5.64 8.66 14.67
C LEU A 171 -5.74 9.21 13.24
N ALA A 172 -5.30 8.45 12.25
CA ALA A 172 -5.18 8.89 10.87
C ALA A 172 -5.35 7.74 9.87
N PRO A 173 -6.00 7.97 8.72
CA PRO A 173 -6.20 6.94 7.70
C PRO A 173 -4.91 6.57 6.96
N ALA A 174 -4.02 7.52 6.65
CA ALA A 174 -2.71 7.38 6.02
C ALA A 174 -2.32 5.97 5.48
N LEU A 175 -1.51 5.21 6.22
CA LEU A 175 -1.01 3.89 5.77
C LEU A 175 -2.13 2.87 5.55
N PHE A 176 -3.22 2.95 6.32
CA PHE A 176 -4.37 2.07 6.17
C PHE A 176 -5.09 2.34 4.85
N ALA A 177 -5.26 3.62 4.48
CA ALA A 177 -5.82 3.99 3.18
C ALA A 177 -4.94 3.48 2.03
N LYS A 178 -3.61 3.59 2.13
CA LYS A 178 -2.71 3.06 1.09
C LYS A 178 -2.73 1.53 1.01
N ALA A 179 -2.85 0.83 2.14
CA ALA A 179 -3.01 -0.62 2.16
C ALA A 179 -4.36 -1.06 1.58
N HIS A 180 -5.43 -0.32 1.88
CA HIS A 180 -6.76 -0.59 1.33
C HIS A 180 -6.82 -0.38 -0.18
N ASP A 181 -6.13 0.65 -0.67
CA ASP A 181 -5.96 0.99 -2.09
C ASP A 181 -4.92 0.09 -2.81
N SER A 182 -4.59 -1.08 -2.26
CA SER A 182 -3.64 -2.04 -2.83
C SER A 182 -2.21 -1.53 -3.10
N GLY A 183 -1.81 -0.43 -2.48
CA GLY A 183 -0.45 0.12 -2.49
C GLY A 183 0.55 -0.70 -1.65
N TYR A 184 0.49 -2.02 -1.74
CA TYR A 184 1.14 -2.96 -0.84
C TYR A 184 2.66 -2.89 -0.85
N PRO A 185 3.38 -2.78 -1.99
CA PRO A 185 4.84 -2.68 -1.95
C PRO A 185 5.33 -1.44 -1.22
N THR A 186 4.62 -0.32 -1.36
CA THR A 186 4.92 0.91 -0.62
C THR A 186 4.81 0.69 0.88
N VAL A 187 3.75 0.03 1.36
CA VAL A 187 3.57 -0.32 2.78
C VAL A 187 4.63 -1.33 3.24
N ALA A 188 4.86 -2.39 2.48
CA ALA A 188 5.83 -3.43 2.79
C ALA A 188 7.27 -2.89 2.91
N SER A 189 7.66 -1.95 2.04
CA SER A 189 8.98 -1.31 2.12
C SER A 189 9.20 -0.52 3.43
N GLN A 190 8.13 -0.12 4.12
CA GLN A 190 8.23 0.57 5.41
C GLN A 190 8.67 -0.35 6.55
N ILE A 191 8.60 -1.68 6.39
CA ILE A 191 9.07 -2.64 7.40
C ILE A 191 10.55 -2.38 7.75
N GLY A 192 11.35 -1.90 6.78
CA GLY A 192 12.74 -1.51 7.04
C GLY A 192 12.89 -0.44 8.12
N LEU A 193 11.91 0.46 8.27
CA LEU A 193 11.92 1.50 9.31
C LEU A 193 11.91 0.91 10.72
N VAL A 194 11.35 -0.29 10.93
CA VAL A 194 11.43 -1.00 12.21
C VAL A 194 12.90 -1.26 12.57
N LEU A 195 13.67 -1.81 11.63
CA LEU A 195 15.10 -2.02 11.80
C LEU A 195 15.86 -0.69 11.90
N GLY A 196 15.46 0.33 11.13
CA GLY A 196 16.02 1.68 11.23
C GLY A 196 15.88 2.27 12.63
N LEU A 197 14.70 2.18 13.24
CA LEU A 197 14.44 2.64 14.60
C LEU A 197 15.18 1.81 15.65
N LEU A 198 15.36 0.50 15.44
CA LEU A 198 16.11 -0.36 16.35
C LEU A 198 17.62 -0.10 16.31
N VAL A 199 18.18 0.16 15.12
CA VAL A 199 19.62 0.36 14.92
C VAL A 199 20.05 1.80 15.13
N LEU A 200 19.38 2.77 14.48
CA LEU A 200 19.81 4.16 14.48
C LEU A 200 19.50 4.88 15.78
N MET A 201 18.43 4.48 16.47
CA MET A 201 18.05 5.04 17.78
C MET A 201 18.63 4.22 18.94
N ARG A 202 19.73 3.49 18.70
CA ARG A 202 20.53 2.83 19.74
C ARG A 202 21.65 3.79 20.16
N PRO A 203 22.00 3.87 21.46
CA PRO A 203 23.14 4.67 21.90
C PRO A 203 24.42 4.32 21.13
N VAL A 204 25.22 5.34 20.77
CA VAL A 204 26.41 5.16 19.91
C VAL A 204 27.41 4.15 20.49
N GLY A 205 27.51 4.07 21.83
CA GLY A 205 28.39 3.12 22.51
C GLY A 205 27.96 1.65 22.40
N GLU A 206 26.68 1.37 22.13
CA GLU A 206 26.13 0.02 22.03
C GLU A 206 25.99 -0.47 20.58
N ARG A 207 26.31 0.39 19.61
CA ARG A 207 26.17 0.11 18.18
C ARG A 207 27.43 -0.56 17.63
N GLY A 208 27.40 -1.90 17.57
CA GLY A 208 28.43 -2.69 16.88
C GLY A 208 28.33 -2.70 15.35
N ARG A 209 29.42 -3.14 14.69
CA ARG A 209 29.54 -3.28 13.22
C ARG A 209 28.47 -4.17 12.57
N SER A 210 27.99 -5.19 13.28
CA SER A 210 26.93 -6.08 12.80
C SER A 210 25.61 -5.34 12.58
N HIS A 211 25.29 -4.35 13.42
CA HIS A 211 24.10 -3.52 13.24
C HIS A 211 24.21 -2.61 12.01
N ASP A 212 25.40 -2.12 11.68
CA ASP A 212 25.63 -1.32 10.49
C ASP A 212 25.48 -2.13 9.21
N LEU A 213 26.04 -3.35 9.21
CA LEU A 213 25.86 -4.28 8.11
C LEU A 213 24.38 -4.64 7.94
N LEU A 214 23.68 -4.94 9.04
CA LEU A 214 22.24 -5.22 9.02
C LEU A 214 21.44 -4.03 8.46
N PHE A 215 21.77 -2.81 8.86
CA PHE A 215 21.13 -1.61 8.34
C PHE A 215 21.38 -1.43 6.84
N ALA A 216 22.62 -1.63 6.36
CA ALA A 216 22.96 -1.52 4.95
C ALA A 216 22.22 -2.57 4.10
N VAL A 217 22.19 -3.83 4.55
CA VAL A 217 21.43 -4.91 3.90
C VAL A 217 19.94 -4.56 3.88
N CYS A 218 19.40 -4.03 4.98
CA CYS A 218 18.01 -3.59 5.08
C CYS A 218 17.69 -2.51 4.03
N VAL A 219 18.54 -1.48 3.87
CA VAL A 219 18.35 -0.42 2.87
C VAL A 219 18.24 -0.98 1.45
N VAL A 220 19.09 -1.95 1.09
CA VAL A 220 19.03 -2.61 -0.22
C VAL A 220 17.77 -3.47 -0.35
N ALA A 221 17.46 -4.27 0.67
CA ALA A 221 16.31 -5.18 0.66
C ALA A 221 14.99 -4.42 0.51
N VAL A 222 14.77 -3.33 1.24
CA VAL A 222 13.53 -2.54 1.09
C VAL A 222 13.49 -1.78 -0.22
N GLY A 223 14.64 -1.41 -0.79
CA GLY A 223 14.70 -0.81 -2.13
C GLY A 223 14.27 -1.78 -3.23
N ALA A 224 14.55 -3.07 -3.04
CA ALA A 224 14.07 -4.14 -3.92
C ALA A 224 12.56 -4.43 -3.75
N ILE A 225 11.92 -3.96 -2.66
CA ILE A 225 10.47 -3.99 -2.46
C ILE A 225 9.84 -2.74 -3.10
N HIS A 226 10.28 -1.55 -2.67
CA HIS A 226 9.86 -0.26 -3.21
C HIS A 226 10.87 0.84 -2.83
N PRO A 227 11.24 1.78 -3.73
CA PRO A 227 12.30 2.76 -3.46
C PRO A 227 12.08 3.67 -2.25
N THR A 228 10.81 3.93 -1.89
CA THR A 228 10.45 4.82 -0.77
C THR A 228 11.02 4.33 0.58
N GLY A 229 11.05 3.02 0.83
CA GLY A 229 11.63 2.47 2.05
C GLY A 229 13.11 2.85 2.23
N SER A 230 13.90 2.76 1.16
CA SER A 230 15.34 3.13 1.18
C SER A 230 15.52 4.63 1.36
N ILE A 231 14.70 5.45 0.70
CA ILE A 231 14.73 6.91 0.83
C ILE A 231 14.47 7.31 2.29
N TYR A 232 13.48 6.70 2.93
CA TYR A 232 13.09 7.04 4.30
C TYR A 232 14.08 6.57 5.34
N LEU A 233 14.69 5.39 5.16
CA LEU A 233 15.83 4.96 5.96
C LEU A 233 17.02 5.90 5.79
N GLY A 234 17.24 6.38 4.56
CA GLY A 234 18.27 7.34 4.24
C GLY A 234 18.09 8.68 4.95
N THR A 235 16.87 9.23 4.95
CA THR A 235 16.56 10.47 5.67
C THR A 235 16.61 10.28 7.18
N LEU A 236 16.22 9.12 7.72
CA LEU A 236 16.36 8.82 9.15
C LEU A 236 17.84 8.73 9.56
N LEU A 237 18.67 8.07 8.75
CA LEU A 237 20.11 8.05 8.94
C LEU A 237 20.70 9.47 8.90
N LEU A 238 20.31 10.28 7.92
CA LEU A 238 20.77 11.66 7.80
C LEU A 238 20.38 12.49 9.03
N ALA A 239 19.14 12.39 9.51
CA ALA A 239 18.68 13.04 10.73
C ALA A 239 19.53 12.64 11.94
N ASN A 240 19.76 11.33 12.11
CA ASN A 240 20.59 10.82 13.18
C ASN A 240 22.02 11.37 13.10
N LEU A 241 22.63 11.38 11.91
CA LEU A 241 23.98 11.89 11.69
C LEU A 241 24.11 13.39 11.96
N LEU A 242 23.13 14.19 11.54
CA LEU A 242 23.15 15.65 11.76
C LEU A 242 23.12 16.00 13.26
N LEU A 243 22.37 15.23 14.05
CA LEU A 243 22.16 15.53 15.47
C LEU A 243 23.19 14.87 16.40
N THR A 244 23.69 13.68 16.05
CA THR A 244 24.67 12.96 16.87
C THR A 244 26.12 13.35 16.56
N ARG A 245 26.43 13.92 15.37
CA ARG A 245 27.77 14.45 15.04
C ARG A 245 28.25 15.55 15.99
N TYR A 246 27.33 16.36 16.52
CA TYR A 246 27.67 17.43 17.46
C TYR A 246 28.05 16.91 18.85
N GLU A 247 27.47 15.78 19.28
CA GLU A 247 27.84 15.11 20.54
C GLU A 247 29.11 14.25 20.37
N ALA A 248 29.41 13.82 19.14
CA ALA A 248 30.55 12.97 18.81
C ALA A 248 31.83 13.72 18.38
N GLN A 249 31.96 15.03 18.64
CA GLN A 249 33.19 15.79 18.31
C GLN A 249 34.48 15.18 18.87
N ASN A 250 34.38 14.30 19.89
CA ASN A 250 35.52 13.59 20.48
C ASN A 250 35.69 12.12 20.02
N ASN A 251 34.95 11.63 19.01
CA ASN A 251 35.00 10.21 18.61
C ASN A 251 35.24 9.98 17.10
N ALA A 252 36.50 9.76 16.70
CA ALA A 252 36.93 9.49 15.32
C ALA A 252 36.29 8.25 14.67
N ALA A 253 35.76 7.32 15.47
CA ALA A 253 35.00 6.16 14.99
C ALA A 253 33.62 6.55 14.41
N ALA A 254 32.92 7.50 15.05
CA ALA A 254 31.60 7.96 14.62
C ALA A 254 31.66 8.72 13.27
N GLY A 255 32.74 9.47 13.04
CA GLY A 255 32.99 10.18 11.78
C GLY A 255 33.19 9.26 10.57
N ARG A 256 33.92 8.14 10.74
CA ARG A 256 34.13 7.13 9.70
C ARG A 256 32.84 6.36 9.39
N LEU A 257 32.07 6.01 10.42
CA LEU A 257 30.77 5.33 10.31
C LEU A 257 29.73 6.15 9.53
N ALA A 258 29.66 7.46 9.81
CA ALA A 258 28.82 8.40 9.08
C ALA A 258 29.17 8.44 7.58
N LEU A 259 30.47 8.44 7.26
CA LEU A 259 30.96 8.47 5.89
C LEU A 259 30.61 7.18 5.12
N THR A 260 30.84 6.00 5.71
CA THR A 260 30.45 4.72 5.09
C THR A 260 28.95 4.62 4.86
N SER A 261 28.13 5.08 5.81
CA SER A 261 26.67 5.03 5.68
C SER A 261 26.17 5.99 4.61
N VAL A 262 26.77 7.18 4.49
CA VAL A 262 26.49 8.15 3.40
C VAL A 262 26.92 7.59 2.04
N ILE A 263 28.07 6.93 1.94
CA ILE A 263 28.55 6.31 0.71
C ILE A 263 27.61 5.17 0.29
N LEU A 264 27.22 4.29 1.22
CA LEU A 264 26.30 3.19 0.93
C LEU A 264 24.91 3.70 0.52
N LEU A 265 24.42 4.75 1.18
CA LEU A 265 23.15 5.37 0.81
C LEU A 265 23.23 6.05 -0.56
N ALA A 266 24.31 6.77 -0.84
CA ALA A 266 24.55 7.39 -2.15
C ALA A 266 24.68 6.33 -3.25
N LEU A 267 25.31 5.18 -2.98
CA LEU A 267 25.42 4.08 -3.92
C LEU A 267 24.06 3.41 -4.16
N ALA A 268 23.28 3.17 -3.11
CA ALA A 268 21.93 2.63 -3.23
C ALA A 268 21.00 3.58 -3.99
N SER A 269 21.03 4.89 -3.68
CA SER A 269 20.30 5.91 -4.42
C SER A 269 20.78 6.02 -5.87
N ALA A 270 22.08 5.90 -6.14
CA ALA A 270 22.61 5.91 -7.50
C ALA A 270 22.18 4.67 -8.29
N VAL A 271 22.16 3.48 -7.69
CA VAL A 271 21.68 2.25 -8.34
C VAL A 271 20.20 2.36 -8.69
N VAL A 272 19.36 2.84 -7.74
CA VAL A 272 17.94 3.10 -7.99
C VAL A 272 17.80 4.15 -9.11
N LEU A 273 18.43 5.32 -8.98
CA LEU A 273 18.31 6.37 -9.99
C LEU A 273 18.84 5.94 -11.37
N LEU A 274 19.96 5.21 -11.46
CA LEU A 274 20.50 4.75 -12.74
C LEU A 274 19.70 3.60 -13.38
N ALA A 275 19.10 2.73 -12.57
CA ALA A 275 18.25 1.65 -13.07
C ALA A 275 16.90 2.15 -13.58
N TYR A 276 16.33 3.19 -12.94
CA TYR A 276 14.98 3.66 -13.21
C TYR A 276 14.90 4.96 -14.05
N ALA A 277 15.89 5.86 -13.98
CA ALA A 277 15.83 7.17 -14.67
C ALA A 277 15.81 7.15 -16.20
N PRO A 278 16.56 6.28 -16.91
CA PRO A 278 16.58 6.31 -18.37
C PRO A 278 15.24 5.95 -19.03
N ARG A 279 14.35 5.28 -18.28
CA ARG A 279 13.18 4.57 -18.83
C ARG A 279 11.85 5.29 -18.58
N LEU A 280 11.83 6.25 -17.65
CA LEU A 280 10.67 7.10 -17.30
C LEU A 280 10.66 8.44 -18.05
N LEU A 281 11.61 8.64 -18.98
CA LEU A 281 11.76 9.87 -19.75
C LEU A 281 10.96 9.90 -21.06
N ALA A 282 10.29 8.80 -21.41
CA ALA A 282 9.57 8.68 -22.67
C ALA A 282 8.19 9.37 -22.66
N GLU A 283 7.55 9.53 -21.50
CA GLU A 283 6.23 10.15 -21.38
C GLU A 283 6.17 11.17 -20.22
N PRO A 284 5.57 12.35 -20.42
CA PRO A 284 5.37 13.33 -19.37
C PRO A 284 4.27 12.87 -18.40
N VAL A 285 4.67 12.26 -17.29
CA VAL A 285 3.74 11.80 -16.25
C VAL A 285 3.57 12.86 -15.18
N PHE A 286 2.32 13.29 -14.94
CA PHE A 286 1.96 14.24 -13.89
C PHE A 286 1.75 13.54 -12.54
N SER A 287 2.13 14.18 -11.43
CA SER A 287 1.79 13.69 -10.09
C SER A 287 0.28 13.82 -9.84
N GLU A 288 -0.43 12.70 -9.70
CA GLU A 288 -1.90 12.61 -9.57
C GLU A 288 -2.50 13.45 -8.43
N TYR A 289 -1.72 13.78 -7.39
CA TYR A 289 -2.26 14.37 -6.15
C TYR A 289 -1.75 15.77 -5.79
N GLY A 290 -0.98 16.41 -6.68
CA GLY A 290 -0.37 17.72 -6.43
C GLY A 290 0.63 17.72 -5.26
N TRP A 291 0.85 18.88 -4.62
CA TRP A 291 1.85 18.99 -3.54
C TRP A 291 1.47 18.23 -2.27
N GLN A 292 2.32 17.30 -1.85
CA GLN A 292 2.04 16.36 -0.75
C GLN A 292 2.35 16.91 0.65
N GLY A 293 3.09 18.02 0.77
CA GLY A 293 3.49 18.62 2.06
C GLY A 293 2.49 19.63 2.63
N GLY A 294 1.42 19.93 1.91
CA GLY A 294 0.40 20.91 2.28
C GLY A 294 -0.87 20.28 2.85
N LEU A 295 -2.03 20.62 2.28
CA LEU A 295 -3.33 20.13 2.75
C LEU A 295 -3.43 18.59 2.75
N ARG A 296 -2.81 17.92 1.77
CA ARG A 296 -2.79 16.45 1.68
C ARG A 296 -2.15 15.80 2.91
N LEU A 297 -1.06 16.39 3.46
CA LEU A 297 -0.44 15.91 4.69
C LEU A 297 -1.45 15.91 5.84
N LEU A 298 -2.17 17.03 6.03
CA LEU A 298 -3.15 17.18 7.10
C LEU A 298 -4.36 16.26 6.92
N LEU A 299 -4.86 16.13 5.68
CA LEU A 299 -5.99 15.27 5.35
C LEU A 299 -5.71 13.82 5.72
N TYR A 300 -4.55 13.28 5.30
CA TYR A 300 -4.25 11.87 5.50
C TYR A 300 -3.63 11.55 6.86
N ASN A 301 -2.92 12.50 7.49
CA ASN A 301 -2.29 12.28 8.79
C ASN A 301 -3.05 12.88 9.97
N SER A 302 -4.25 13.43 9.76
CA SER A 302 -5.08 14.09 10.78
C SER A 302 -4.44 15.31 11.47
N PRO A 303 -5.14 16.46 11.54
CA PRO A 303 -4.66 17.62 12.30
C PRO A 303 -4.35 17.30 13.77
N VAL A 304 -5.08 16.35 14.37
CA VAL A 304 -4.89 15.95 15.78
C VAL A 304 -3.55 15.25 15.97
N LEU A 305 -3.22 14.27 15.12
CA LEU A 305 -1.96 13.55 15.22
C LEU A 305 -0.77 14.47 14.94
N VAL A 306 -0.89 15.38 13.96
CA VAL A 306 0.12 16.42 13.71
C VAL A 306 0.30 17.32 14.93
N ALA A 307 -0.78 17.77 15.56
CA ALA A 307 -0.71 18.59 16.77
C ALA A 307 -0.04 17.86 17.95
N LEU A 308 -0.35 16.58 18.17
CA LEU A 308 0.29 15.77 19.21
C LEU A 308 1.80 15.61 18.94
N ALA A 309 2.19 15.40 17.68
CA ALA A 309 3.62 15.31 17.33
C ALA A 309 4.34 16.65 17.56
N LEU A 310 3.72 17.79 17.25
CA LEU A 310 4.27 19.12 17.55
C LEU A 310 4.41 19.37 19.06
N VAL A 311 3.43 18.96 19.86
CA VAL A 311 3.50 19.03 21.33
C VAL A 311 4.62 18.13 21.86
N SER A 312 4.74 16.92 21.30
CA SER A 312 5.82 15.98 21.62
C SER A 312 7.19 16.59 21.34
N PHE A 313 7.38 17.20 20.17
CA PHE A 313 8.59 17.94 19.84
C PHE A 313 8.86 19.08 20.84
N TRP A 314 7.86 19.93 21.11
CA TRP A 314 8.05 21.09 21.99
C TRP A 314 8.45 20.71 23.42
N ARG A 315 7.81 19.69 24.00
CA ARG A 315 8.13 19.18 25.35
C ARG A 315 9.43 18.37 25.35
N GLY A 316 9.62 17.53 24.33
CA GLY A 316 10.67 16.53 24.24
C GLY A 316 11.94 16.98 23.53
N ARG A 317 12.06 18.23 23.07
CA ARG A 317 13.26 18.77 22.39
C ARG A 317 14.59 18.64 23.16
N ARG A 318 14.53 18.26 24.44
CA ARG A 318 15.69 17.96 25.30
C ARG A 318 16.12 16.49 25.25
N SER A 319 15.37 15.62 24.59
CA SER A 319 15.71 14.21 24.34
C SER A 319 16.35 14.05 22.95
N THR A 320 17.31 13.13 22.85
CA THR A 320 17.95 12.80 21.57
C THR A 320 16.95 12.18 20.59
N GLU A 321 16.11 11.26 21.07
CA GLU A 321 15.18 10.48 20.27
C GLU A 321 14.11 11.38 19.64
N VAL A 322 13.50 12.25 20.45
CA VAL A 322 12.48 13.18 19.96
C VAL A 322 13.06 14.15 18.93
N LEU A 323 14.30 14.62 19.11
CA LEU A 323 14.95 15.47 18.11
C LEU A 323 15.26 14.72 16.82
N VAL A 324 15.78 13.49 16.88
CA VAL A 324 16.08 12.69 15.68
C VAL A 324 14.81 12.39 14.90
N LEU A 325 13.74 11.97 15.57
CA LEU A 325 12.45 11.72 14.94
C LEU A 325 11.85 13.01 14.34
N SER A 326 11.99 14.15 15.01
CA SER A 326 11.48 15.43 14.52
C SER A 326 12.29 15.97 13.34
N ALA A 327 13.61 15.80 13.37
CA ALA A 327 14.48 16.14 12.24
C ALA A 327 14.22 15.21 11.05
N TRP A 328 14.00 13.92 11.30
CA TRP A 328 13.60 12.98 10.26
C TRP A 328 12.28 13.39 9.61
N LEU A 329 11.24 13.70 10.42
CA LEU A 329 9.97 14.23 9.94
C LEU A 329 10.17 15.50 9.09
N GLY A 330 11.02 16.43 9.54
CA GLY A 330 11.37 17.64 8.78
C GLY A 330 12.06 17.34 7.45
N LEU A 331 12.97 16.37 7.39
CA LEU A 331 13.61 15.93 6.15
C LEU A 331 12.60 15.30 5.18
N GLN A 332 11.68 14.48 5.68
CA GLN A 332 10.60 13.93 4.86
C GLN A 332 9.70 15.04 4.30
N TRP A 333 9.40 16.05 5.11
CA TRP A 333 8.62 17.20 4.65
C TRP A 333 9.35 17.98 3.56
N LEU A 334 10.67 18.20 3.71
CA LEU A 334 11.49 18.84 2.68
C LEU A 334 11.49 18.06 1.36
N LEU A 335 11.45 16.73 1.38
CA LEU A 335 11.35 15.93 0.16
C LEU A 335 10.08 16.25 -0.65
N THR A 336 8.98 16.68 -0.02
CA THR A 336 7.73 17.01 -0.73
C THR A 336 7.87 18.21 -1.67
N LEU A 337 8.90 19.04 -1.48
CA LEU A 337 9.13 20.20 -2.34
C LEU A 337 9.43 19.78 -3.79
N VAL A 338 9.82 18.52 -4.01
CA VAL A 338 9.98 17.96 -5.36
C VAL A 338 8.69 18.02 -6.18
N HIS A 339 7.52 17.89 -5.54
CA HIS A 339 6.23 17.93 -6.23
C HIS A 339 5.90 19.34 -6.77
N LEU A 340 6.50 20.39 -6.19
CA LEU A 340 6.40 21.76 -6.72
C LEU A 340 7.22 21.95 -8.00
N LEU A 341 8.11 21.00 -8.30
CA LEU A 341 8.96 20.99 -9.49
C LEU A 341 8.47 19.98 -10.54
N SER A 342 7.33 19.31 -10.30
CA SER A 342 6.74 18.36 -11.24
C SER A 342 6.42 19.05 -12.57
N GLY A 343 6.86 18.47 -13.69
CA GLY A 343 6.69 19.05 -15.03
C GLY A 343 7.79 20.01 -15.48
N VAL A 344 8.82 20.28 -14.65
CA VAL A 344 10.01 21.03 -15.08
C VAL A 344 10.93 20.11 -15.90
N ILE A 345 10.76 20.14 -17.23
CA ILE A 345 11.45 19.27 -18.22
C ILE A 345 12.98 19.39 -18.16
N ILE A 346 13.52 20.46 -17.58
CA ILE A 346 14.96 20.74 -17.51
C ILE A 346 15.71 19.68 -16.67
N PHE A 347 15.05 19.03 -15.69
CA PHE A 347 15.70 18.07 -14.80
C PHE A 347 14.88 16.77 -14.63
N PRO A 348 15.13 15.75 -15.48
CA PRO A 348 14.53 14.41 -15.42
C PRO A 348 14.44 13.76 -14.03
N VAL A 349 15.47 13.99 -13.21
CA VAL A 349 15.58 13.43 -11.86
C VAL A 349 14.48 13.93 -10.92
N PHE A 350 14.01 15.17 -11.08
CA PHE A 350 12.93 15.69 -10.23
C PHE A 350 11.57 15.11 -10.61
N THR A 351 11.31 14.89 -11.89
CA THR A 351 10.10 14.17 -12.34
C THR A 351 10.11 12.73 -11.82
N LEU A 352 11.24 12.03 -11.95
CA LEU A 352 11.42 10.68 -11.42
C LEU A 352 11.19 10.63 -9.90
N LEU A 353 11.82 11.53 -9.16
CA LEU A 353 11.70 11.56 -7.70
C LEU A 353 10.27 11.95 -7.28
N SER A 354 9.62 12.87 -7.99
CA SER A 354 8.21 13.22 -7.79
C SER A 354 7.28 12.01 -7.98
N TYR A 355 7.55 11.19 -9.00
CA TYR A 355 6.82 9.95 -9.27
C TYR A 355 7.07 8.89 -8.20
N VAL A 356 8.33 8.61 -7.83
CA VAL A 356 8.64 7.64 -6.75
C VAL A 356 8.02 8.06 -5.42
N LEU A 357 7.93 9.37 -5.19
CA LEU A 357 7.34 9.98 -4.00
C LEU A 357 5.87 10.41 -4.24
N TYR A 358 5.19 9.82 -5.22
CA TYR A 358 3.76 10.04 -5.38
C TYR A 358 3.03 9.53 -4.15
N SER A 359 1.97 10.21 -3.74
CA SER A 359 1.17 9.84 -2.57
C SER A 359 1.91 9.82 -1.21
N MET A 360 3.10 10.45 -1.10
CA MET A 360 3.89 10.51 0.14
C MET A 360 3.10 10.94 1.37
N SER A 361 2.05 11.75 1.23
CA SER A 361 1.20 12.13 2.35
C SER A 361 0.57 10.92 3.06
N LEU A 362 0.39 9.79 2.38
CA LEU A 362 -0.17 8.56 2.94
C LEU A 362 0.84 7.72 3.72
N HIS A 363 2.14 7.80 3.41
CA HIS A 363 3.12 6.82 3.93
C HIS A 363 4.42 7.42 4.49
N ALA A 364 4.79 8.67 4.16
CA ALA A 364 6.02 9.30 4.64
C ALA A 364 5.93 9.78 6.10
N PHE A 365 4.77 10.29 6.49
CA PHE A 365 4.59 11.07 7.73
C PHE A 365 3.96 10.26 8.87
N HIS A 366 3.16 9.25 8.54
CA HIS A 366 2.31 8.59 9.52
C HIS A 366 3.12 7.96 10.65
N ILE A 367 4.17 7.21 10.31
CA ILE A 367 5.05 6.53 11.27
C ILE A 367 5.78 7.53 12.18
N PRO A 368 6.56 8.51 11.68
CA PRO A 368 7.25 9.45 12.56
C PRO A 368 6.28 10.25 13.45
N LEU A 369 5.12 10.65 12.92
CA LEU A 369 4.09 11.34 13.70
C LEU A 369 3.53 10.44 14.82
N ALA A 370 3.18 9.19 14.51
CA ALA A 370 2.63 8.24 15.48
C ALA A 370 3.63 7.83 16.56
N VAL A 371 4.92 7.69 16.20
CA VAL A 371 5.99 7.43 17.19
C VAL A 371 6.17 8.63 18.12
N LEU A 372 6.24 9.86 17.57
CA LEU A 372 6.35 11.09 18.38
C LEU A 372 5.16 11.26 19.32
N ALA A 373 3.94 11.08 18.81
CA ALA A 373 2.72 11.17 19.61
C ALA A 373 2.65 10.03 20.66
N GLY A 374 3.06 8.81 20.30
CA GLY A 374 3.12 7.69 21.23
C GLY A 374 4.09 7.93 22.40
N ILE A 375 5.28 8.50 22.12
CA ILE A 375 6.24 8.90 23.17
C ILE A 375 5.62 9.93 24.12
N LEU A 376 4.85 10.89 23.60
CA LEU A 376 4.18 11.90 24.42
C LEU A 376 3.14 11.27 25.37
N LEU A 377 2.39 10.27 24.89
CA LEU A 377 1.31 9.63 25.65
C LEU A 377 1.77 8.50 26.57
N ALA A 378 3.03 8.06 26.48
CA ALA A 378 3.58 7.03 27.34
C ALA A 378 3.76 7.54 28.79
N GLU A 379 3.30 6.75 29.77
CA GLU A 379 3.32 7.11 31.19
C GLU A 379 4.74 7.14 31.79
N GLY A 380 5.72 6.52 31.15
CA GLY A 380 7.08 6.39 31.66
C GLY A 380 8.13 6.26 30.55
N ALA A 381 8.08 7.17 29.57
CA ALA A 381 8.97 7.08 28.40
C ALA A 381 10.46 7.09 28.78
N LYS A 382 11.23 6.07 28.39
CA LYS A 382 12.70 6.05 28.58
C LYS A 382 13.36 6.86 27.49
N LEU A 383 13.65 8.13 27.75
CA LEU A 383 14.34 9.00 26.80
C LEU A 383 15.76 9.31 27.26
N THR A 384 16.66 9.52 26.31
CA THR A 384 18.04 9.90 26.59
C THR A 384 18.13 11.43 26.69
N PRO A 385 18.46 11.99 27.87
CA PRO A 385 18.60 13.42 28.04
C PRO A 385 19.83 13.92 27.30
N ARG A 386 19.68 15.00 26.55
CA ARG A 386 20.81 15.67 25.92
C ARG A 386 21.64 16.41 26.96
N LEU A 387 22.93 16.49 26.69
CA LEU A 387 23.89 17.16 27.56
C LEU A 387 23.95 18.66 27.25
N LYS A 388 23.91 19.50 28.29
CA LYS A 388 24.13 20.94 28.19
C LYS A 388 25.48 21.28 28.82
N ARG A 389 26.32 22.03 28.09
CA ARG A 389 27.57 22.56 28.64
C ARG A 389 27.25 23.55 29.75
N ILE A 390 27.92 23.41 30.89
CA ILE A 390 27.89 24.40 31.97
C ILE A 390 28.51 25.68 31.40
N SER A 391 27.68 26.70 31.17
CA SER A 391 28.18 28.06 30.97
C SER A 391 28.59 28.59 32.33
N ILE A 392 29.85 28.96 32.50
CA ILE A 392 30.31 29.69 33.68
C ILE A 392 29.73 31.10 33.56
N ASP A 393 28.57 31.33 34.17
CA ASP A 393 28.07 32.65 34.52
C ASP A 393 28.63 33.07 35.88
N GLU A 394 28.61 34.37 36.19
CA GLU A 394 29.21 34.97 37.41
C GLU A 394 28.77 34.29 38.73
N HIS A 395 27.62 33.60 38.76
CA HIS A 395 27.17 32.80 39.92
C HIS A 395 27.84 31.42 40.01
N GLY A 396 28.27 30.83 38.90
CA GLY A 396 29.00 29.56 38.87
C GLY A 396 30.43 29.68 39.39
N GLU A 397 31.10 30.82 39.17
CA GLU A 397 32.41 31.09 39.74
C GLU A 397 32.37 31.16 41.28
N ALA A 398 31.31 31.73 41.86
CA ALA A 398 31.14 31.80 43.30
C ALA A 398 30.96 30.40 43.94
N VAL A 399 30.15 29.53 43.31
CA VAL A 399 29.91 28.16 43.79
C VAL A 399 31.15 27.29 43.64
N VAL A 400 31.87 27.41 42.52
CA VAL A 400 33.14 26.70 42.30
C VAL A 400 34.23 27.21 43.24
N ALA A 401 34.29 28.52 43.50
CA ALA A 401 35.19 29.10 44.49
C ALA A 401 34.87 28.63 45.91
N GLU A 402 33.60 28.55 46.29
CA GLU A 402 33.16 28.07 47.60
C GLU A 402 33.46 26.57 47.80
N LEU A 403 33.32 25.74 46.75
CA LEU A 403 33.72 24.33 46.73
C LEU A 403 35.25 24.15 46.81
N LEU A 404 36.03 24.99 46.13
CA LEU A 404 37.49 24.99 46.20
C LEU A 404 37.99 25.49 47.57
N GLU A 405 37.29 26.44 48.19
CA GLU A 405 37.60 26.95 49.53
C GLU A 405 37.19 25.96 50.62
N ALA A 406 36.06 25.25 50.45
CA ALA A 406 35.66 24.13 51.28
C ALA A 406 36.64 22.95 51.19
N SER A 407 37.15 22.66 49.98
CA SER A 407 38.22 21.69 49.74
C SER A 407 39.53 22.08 50.43
N ARG A 408 39.93 23.36 50.38
CA ARG A 408 41.10 23.88 51.12
C ARG A 408 40.93 23.84 52.64
N ARG A 409 39.70 24.01 53.15
CA ARG A 409 39.38 23.91 54.60
C ARG A 409 39.43 22.48 55.14
N LEU A 410 39.31 21.47 54.29
CA LEU A 410 39.29 20.05 54.68
C LEU A 410 40.65 19.36 54.76
N GLY A 411 41.78 20.09 54.64
CA GLY A 411 43.07 19.57 55.13
C GLY A 411 44.27 19.93 54.27
N ALA A 412 44.77 21.16 54.45
CA ALA A 412 46.17 21.47 54.17
C ALA A 412 47.03 20.96 55.35
N GLU A 413 47.41 19.69 55.32
CA GLU A 413 48.68 19.24 55.94
C GLU A 413 49.22 17.87 55.47
N THR A 414 48.59 17.16 54.52
CA THR A 414 49.14 15.88 54.00
C THR A 414 48.96 15.64 52.50
N VAL A 415 48.98 16.68 51.65
CA VAL A 415 48.82 16.51 50.17
C VAL A 415 49.90 17.26 49.38
N VAL A 416 51.18 16.99 49.63
CA VAL A 416 52.28 17.42 48.73
C VAL A 416 53.10 16.25 48.17
N GLU A 417 52.81 14.99 48.52
CA GLU A 417 53.52 13.82 47.92
C GLU A 417 52.62 12.83 47.15
N SER A 418 51.36 13.16 46.91
CA SER A 418 50.48 12.33 46.07
C SER A 418 49.65 13.18 45.11
N ALA A 419 50.31 14.01 44.29
CA ALA A 419 49.68 14.49 43.06
C ALA A 419 49.67 13.32 42.07
N PRO A 420 48.52 12.75 41.68
CA PRO A 420 48.50 11.84 40.56
C PRO A 420 48.77 12.69 39.31
N SER A 421 49.95 12.49 38.72
CA SER A 421 50.22 12.90 37.36
C SER A 421 49.31 12.09 36.44
N GLY A 422 48.16 12.64 36.09
CA GLY A 422 47.17 11.97 35.26
C GLY A 422 45.74 12.39 35.60
N VAL A 423 45.47 13.70 35.61
CA VAL A 423 44.09 14.14 35.39
C VAL A 423 43.93 14.11 33.88
N ASP A 424 43.24 13.09 33.38
CA ASP A 424 42.94 12.95 31.95
C ASP A 424 42.06 14.14 31.55
N ASP A 425 42.53 14.99 30.63
CA ASP A 425 41.80 16.19 30.19
C ASP A 425 40.37 15.83 29.70
N ALA A 426 40.17 14.59 29.25
CA ALA A 426 38.88 14.02 28.86
C ALA A 426 37.90 13.75 30.02
N GLU A 427 38.39 13.59 31.26
CA GLU A 427 37.57 13.43 32.46
C GLU A 427 37.11 14.79 33.01
N VAL A 428 37.99 15.79 32.92
CA VAL A 428 37.67 17.19 33.26
C VAL A 428 36.67 17.78 32.27
N GLU A 429 36.82 17.53 30.97
CA GLU A 429 35.82 17.92 29.97
C GLU A 429 34.45 17.25 30.21
N ARG A 430 34.41 15.99 30.68
CA ARG A 430 33.16 15.28 31.01
C ARG A 430 32.43 15.89 32.21
N GLY A 431 33.15 16.47 33.17
CA GLY A 431 32.58 17.19 34.31
C GLY A 431 31.87 18.51 33.97
N LEU A 432 32.02 19.03 32.73
CA LEU A 432 31.41 20.28 32.27
C LEU A 432 30.03 20.11 31.60
N TRP A 433 29.43 18.92 31.61
CA TRP A 433 28.16 18.65 30.92
C TRP A 433 27.11 18.06 31.86
N ILE A 434 25.94 18.70 31.93
CA ILE A 434 24.82 18.26 32.78
C ILE A 434 23.69 17.72 31.89
N PRO A 435 23.08 16.56 32.21
CA PRO A 435 21.91 16.07 31.50
C PRO A 435 20.73 17.03 31.68
N MET A 436 20.09 17.40 30.57
CA MET A 436 18.91 18.25 30.62
C MET A 436 17.71 17.51 31.21
N GLU A 437 16.90 18.23 31.99
CA GLU A 437 15.65 17.70 32.54
C GLU A 437 14.67 17.34 31.43
N LEU A 438 14.20 16.09 31.48
CA LEU A 438 13.17 15.55 30.61
C LEU A 438 11.78 15.99 31.08
N PRO A 439 10.83 16.20 30.17
CA PRO A 439 9.46 16.57 30.53
C PRO A 439 8.77 15.43 31.28
N SER A 440 7.83 15.78 32.17
CA SER A 440 6.89 14.81 32.74
C SER A 440 6.00 14.18 31.66
N PRO A 441 5.36 13.04 31.94
CA PRO A 441 4.38 12.42 31.04
C PRO A 441 3.21 13.35 30.67
N ALA A 442 2.47 13.00 29.61
CA ALA A 442 1.17 13.61 29.35
C ALA A 442 0.17 13.35 30.50
N SER A 443 -0.86 14.19 30.60
CA SER A 443 -1.92 13.97 31.59
C SER A 443 -2.78 12.77 31.18
N ALA A 444 -3.25 12.00 32.17
CA ALA A 444 -4.15 10.86 31.92
C ALA A 444 -5.42 11.28 31.15
N ALA A 445 -5.91 12.51 31.38
CA ALA A 445 -7.05 13.06 30.63
C ALA A 445 -6.78 13.18 29.13
N LEU A 446 -5.56 13.58 28.72
CA LEU A 446 -5.18 13.63 27.31
C LEU A 446 -5.14 12.23 26.70
N SER A 447 -4.51 11.26 27.38
CA SER A 447 -4.44 9.88 26.91
C SER A 447 -5.81 9.23 26.77
N MET A 448 -6.71 9.45 27.74
CA MET A 448 -8.10 8.97 27.66
C MET A 448 -8.90 9.65 26.55
N GLY A 449 -8.72 10.95 26.34
CA GLY A 449 -9.35 11.67 25.23
C GLY A 449 -8.90 11.16 23.87
N VAL A 450 -7.60 10.91 23.70
CA VAL A 450 -7.05 10.29 22.49
C VAL A 450 -7.60 8.88 22.29
N LEU A 451 -7.67 8.07 23.34
CA LEU A 451 -8.24 6.73 23.27
C LEU A 451 -9.69 6.75 22.79
N ALA A 452 -10.53 7.59 23.40
CA ALA A 452 -11.94 7.73 23.00
C ALA A 452 -12.09 8.15 21.53
N LEU A 453 -11.24 9.08 21.08
CA LEU A 453 -11.24 9.54 19.68
C LEU A 453 -10.82 8.41 18.71
N VAL A 454 -9.78 7.65 19.03
CA VAL A 454 -9.33 6.52 18.19
C VAL A 454 -10.40 5.44 18.14
N LEU A 455 -11.05 5.10 19.26
CA LEU A 455 -12.13 4.13 19.28
C LEU A 455 -13.29 4.55 18.36
N LEU A 456 -13.67 5.84 18.39
CA LEU A 456 -14.69 6.38 17.49
C LEU A 456 -14.28 6.32 16.02
N GLN A 457 -13.04 6.71 15.69
CA GLN A 457 -12.53 6.67 14.31
C GLN A 457 -12.43 5.25 13.78
N VAL A 458 -11.86 4.33 14.56
CA VAL A 458 -11.71 2.94 14.18
C VAL A 458 -13.08 2.30 14.02
N LEU A 459 -14.03 2.51 14.93
CA LEU A 459 -15.39 1.98 14.80
C LEU A 459 -16.07 2.50 13.52
N GLY A 460 -16.00 3.81 13.29
CA GLY A 460 -16.55 4.42 12.07
C GLY A 460 -15.90 3.89 10.80
N ALA A 461 -14.57 3.76 10.76
CA ALA A 461 -13.87 3.21 9.60
C ALA A 461 -14.25 1.75 9.31
N ASN A 462 -14.40 0.92 10.35
CA ASN A 462 -14.84 -0.47 10.16
C ASN A 462 -16.30 -0.57 9.72
N MET A 463 -17.17 0.33 10.18
CA MET A 463 -18.55 0.43 9.68
C MET A 463 -18.57 0.74 8.19
N VAL A 464 -17.78 1.74 7.75
CA VAL A 464 -17.65 2.06 6.31
C VAL A 464 -17.07 0.89 5.51
N LEU A 465 -16.10 0.14 6.05
CA LEU A 465 -15.56 -1.05 5.37
C LEU A 465 -16.60 -2.16 5.23
N PHE A 466 -17.46 -2.34 6.23
CA PHE A 466 -18.53 -3.33 6.19
C PHE A 466 -19.58 -2.92 5.16
N GLU A 467 -20.05 -1.66 5.18
CA GLU A 467 -20.96 -1.13 4.16
C GLU A 467 -20.37 -1.31 2.76
N LEU A 468 -19.10 -0.91 2.54
CA LEU A 468 -18.44 -1.07 1.24
C LEU A 468 -18.39 -2.53 0.76
N SER A 469 -18.33 -3.50 1.68
CA SER A 469 -18.34 -4.93 1.31
C SER A 469 -19.69 -5.39 0.72
N GLU A 470 -20.77 -4.67 1.03
CA GLU A 470 -22.12 -4.89 0.51
C GLU A 470 -22.39 -4.14 -0.80
N HIS A 471 -21.40 -3.38 -1.32
CA HIS A 471 -21.47 -2.61 -2.57
C HIS A 471 -20.53 -3.16 -3.66
N PRO A 472 -20.77 -4.39 -4.19
CA PRO A 472 -19.97 -5.01 -5.24
C PRO A 472 -19.91 -4.22 -6.56
N GLU A 473 -20.86 -3.33 -6.82
CA GLU A 473 -20.92 -2.45 -8.00
C GLU A 473 -19.76 -1.44 -8.08
N LEU A 474 -19.11 -1.17 -6.94
CA LEU A 474 -17.95 -0.28 -6.85
C LEU A 474 -16.61 -0.97 -7.11
N ARG A 475 -16.60 -2.27 -7.44
CA ARG A 475 -15.37 -3.02 -7.72
C ARG A 475 -14.81 -2.65 -9.10
N PRO A 476 -13.47 -2.65 -9.28
CA PRO A 476 -12.82 -2.31 -10.55
C PRO A 476 -12.98 -3.36 -11.65
N GLN A 477 -13.41 -4.57 -11.29
CA GLN A 477 -13.80 -5.62 -12.22
C GLN A 477 -15.16 -6.17 -11.77
N THR A 478 -16.04 -6.46 -12.71
CA THR A 478 -17.34 -7.08 -12.43
C THR A 478 -17.20 -8.56 -12.10
N ASP A 479 -18.26 -9.17 -11.56
CA ASP A 479 -18.29 -10.63 -11.38
C ASP A 479 -18.37 -11.37 -12.72
N GLY A 480 -18.99 -10.75 -13.74
CA GLY A 480 -18.99 -11.22 -15.12
C GLY A 480 -17.58 -11.29 -15.72
N ASP A 481 -16.78 -10.24 -15.53
CA ASP A 481 -15.39 -10.19 -16.02
C ASP A 481 -14.62 -11.39 -15.46
N ARG A 482 -14.62 -11.53 -14.13
CA ARG A 482 -13.92 -12.61 -13.41
C ARG A 482 -14.40 -14.01 -13.79
N ALA A 483 -15.72 -14.20 -13.92
CA ALA A 483 -16.28 -15.48 -14.33
C ALA A 483 -15.83 -15.86 -15.74
N LEU A 484 -15.74 -14.88 -16.64
CA LEU A 484 -15.22 -15.08 -17.98
C LEU A 484 -13.72 -15.40 -17.95
N MET A 485 -12.90 -14.64 -17.21
CA MET A 485 -11.46 -14.88 -17.11
C MET A 485 -11.15 -16.30 -16.60
N SER A 486 -11.80 -16.73 -15.51
CA SER A 486 -11.56 -18.03 -14.87
C SER A 486 -12.03 -19.24 -15.68
N THR A 487 -12.84 -19.03 -16.73
CA THR A 487 -13.39 -20.10 -17.59
C THR A 487 -12.95 -19.95 -19.05
N LEU A 488 -11.92 -19.13 -19.30
CA LEU A 488 -11.44 -18.84 -20.63
C LEU A 488 -10.65 -20.03 -21.19
N GLU A 489 -11.20 -20.66 -22.22
CA GLU A 489 -10.55 -21.75 -22.97
C GLU A 489 -10.49 -21.35 -24.44
N LEU A 490 -9.29 -21.07 -24.94
CA LEU A 490 -9.07 -20.65 -26.33
C LEU A 490 -8.05 -21.55 -27.02
N PRO A 491 -8.10 -21.66 -28.37
CA PRO A 491 -7.06 -22.34 -29.13
C PRO A 491 -5.67 -21.73 -28.91
N ALA A 492 -4.64 -22.56 -28.87
CA ALA A 492 -3.27 -22.11 -28.76
C ALA A 492 -2.90 -21.14 -29.90
N GLY A 493 -2.23 -20.03 -29.56
CA GLY A 493 -1.89 -18.98 -30.51
C GLY A 493 -2.99 -17.94 -30.74
N SER A 494 -4.09 -18.01 -29.97
CA SER A 494 -5.10 -16.95 -29.96
C SER A 494 -4.51 -15.62 -29.50
N LEU A 495 -4.80 -14.56 -30.26
CA LEU A 495 -4.57 -13.17 -29.85
C LEU A 495 -5.91 -12.52 -29.54
N ILE A 496 -6.06 -12.06 -28.31
CA ILE A 496 -7.27 -11.43 -27.78
C ILE A 496 -7.06 -9.92 -27.73
N PHE A 497 -8.01 -9.17 -28.30
CA PHE A 497 -8.14 -7.76 -28.01
C PHE A 497 -8.78 -7.54 -26.63
N THR A 498 -8.13 -6.75 -25.79
CA THR A 498 -8.60 -6.34 -24.46
C THR A 498 -8.59 -4.82 -24.35
N GLU A 499 -9.53 -4.28 -23.59
CA GLU A 499 -9.61 -2.84 -23.33
C GLU A 499 -8.43 -2.37 -22.47
N ASP A 500 -8.00 -1.11 -22.65
CA ASP A 500 -6.85 -0.53 -21.94
C ASP A 500 -7.28 0.07 -20.59
N ALA A 501 -7.88 -0.77 -19.75
CA ALA A 501 -8.42 -0.40 -18.46
C ALA A 501 -8.40 -1.59 -17.50
N HIS A 502 -8.61 -1.34 -16.21
CA HIS A 502 -8.51 -2.34 -15.14
C HIS A 502 -9.40 -3.57 -15.34
N TRP A 503 -10.58 -3.41 -15.96
CA TRP A 503 -11.48 -4.53 -16.30
C TRP A 503 -11.00 -5.39 -17.47
N GLY A 504 -10.16 -4.83 -18.36
CA GLY A 504 -9.56 -5.54 -19.49
C GLY A 504 -8.25 -6.26 -19.14
N ASP A 505 -7.67 -6.00 -17.98
CA ASP A 505 -6.40 -6.60 -17.56
C ASP A 505 -6.58 -7.98 -16.93
N PHE A 506 -5.96 -8.99 -17.57
CA PHE A 506 -5.94 -10.37 -17.08
C PHE A 506 -4.65 -10.64 -16.30
N TYR A 507 -4.81 -11.29 -15.16
CA TYR A 507 -3.69 -11.62 -14.27
C TYR A 507 -3.32 -13.11 -14.27
N ASP A 508 -4.13 -13.99 -14.86
CA ASP A 508 -3.94 -15.44 -14.89
C ASP A 508 -4.09 -16.05 -16.30
N LEU A 509 -3.63 -15.33 -17.33
CA LEU A 509 -3.68 -15.79 -18.73
C LEU A 509 -2.85 -17.05 -18.97
N PRO A 510 -3.40 -18.03 -19.73
CA PRO A 510 -2.62 -19.13 -20.27
C PRO A 510 -1.42 -18.63 -21.10
N PRO A 511 -0.25 -19.28 -21.01
CA PRO A 511 0.98 -18.83 -21.66
C PRO A 511 0.93 -18.89 -23.20
N ASP A 512 0.00 -19.66 -23.76
CA ASP A 512 -0.23 -19.83 -25.20
C ASP A 512 -1.24 -18.84 -25.79
N VAL A 513 -1.79 -17.95 -24.95
CA VAL A 513 -2.73 -16.90 -25.34
C VAL A 513 -2.04 -15.54 -25.24
N ALA A 514 -2.14 -14.75 -26.30
CA ALA A 514 -1.63 -13.39 -26.38
C ALA A 514 -2.76 -12.37 -26.14
N VAL A 515 -2.43 -11.23 -25.56
CA VAL A 515 -3.32 -10.09 -25.34
C VAL A 515 -2.75 -8.81 -25.93
N THR A 516 -3.62 -7.88 -26.29
CA THR A 516 -3.21 -6.60 -26.88
C THR A 516 -2.81 -5.57 -25.82
N SER A 517 -3.45 -5.57 -24.64
CA SER A 517 -3.15 -4.68 -23.50
C SER A 517 -2.41 -5.40 -22.36
N PHE A 518 -1.88 -4.61 -21.42
CA PHE A 518 -1.26 -5.09 -20.19
C PHE A 518 -1.33 -3.99 -19.12
N PRO A 519 -1.35 -4.35 -17.82
CA PRO A 519 -1.40 -3.36 -16.77
C PRO A 519 -0.09 -2.56 -16.69
N SER A 520 -0.21 -1.24 -16.72
CA SER A 520 0.91 -0.32 -16.48
C SER A 520 0.90 0.17 -15.04
N LEU A 521 1.77 -0.40 -14.19
CA LEU A 521 2.11 0.15 -12.87
C LEU A 521 3.10 1.33 -12.97
N GLY A 522 3.18 1.97 -14.15
CA GLY A 522 4.09 3.07 -14.50
C GLY A 522 5.59 2.76 -14.51
N LEU A 523 6.01 1.52 -14.27
CA LEU A 523 7.41 1.08 -14.36
C LEU A 523 7.58 0.00 -15.45
N VAL A 524 7.37 0.36 -16.71
CA VAL A 524 7.45 -0.55 -17.86
C VAL A 524 8.41 -0.02 -18.91
N ASP A 525 9.20 -0.91 -19.52
CA ASP A 525 9.97 -0.64 -20.73
C ASP A 525 9.27 -1.29 -21.93
N VAL A 526 8.49 -0.49 -22.68
CA VAL A 526 7.73 -0.95 -23.84
C VAL A 526 8.53 -0.66 -25.11
N GLN A 527 8.95 -1.72 -25.80
CA GLN A 527 9.66 -1.60 -27.09
C GLN A 527 8.68 -1.54 -28.26
N SER A 528 7.60 -2.34 -28.19
CA SER A 528 6.51 -2.30 -29.16
C SER A 528 5.21 -2.80 -28.53
N SER A 529 4.09 -2.17 -28.86
CA SER A 529 2.75 -2.66 -28.56
C SER A 529 1.85 -2.50 -29.78
N ILE A 530 0.89 -3.42 -29.94
CA ILE A 530 -0.11 -3.35 -30.99
C ILE A 530 -1.43 -2.71 -30.52
N GLN A 531 -1.57 -2.39 -29.23
CA GLN A 531 -2.85 -1.96 -28.62
C GLN A 531 -3.50 -0.80 -29.37
N GLY A 532 -2.78 0.30 -29.59
CA GLY A 532 -3.33 1.46 -30.30
C GLY A 532 -3.76 1.17 -31.74
N ASN A 533 -3.04 0.29 -32.44
CA ASN A 533 -3.41 -0.14 -33.79
C ASN A 533 -4.65 -1.05 -33.79
N ALA A 534 -4.72 -1.99 -32.84
CA ALA A 534 -5.84 -2.91 -32.66
C ALA A 534 -7.12 -2.13 -32.37
N LYS A 535 -7.03 -1.20 -31.41
CA LYS A 535 -8.10 -0.30 -31.02
C LYS A 535 -8.64 0.50 -32.21
N GLN A 536 -7.76 1.17 -32.95
CA GLN A 536 -8.16 1.95 -34.12
C GLN A 536 -8.84 1.08 -35.18
N ALA A 537 -8.30 -0.11 -35.45
CA ALA A 537 -8.85 -1.02 -36.45
C ALA A 537 -10.26 -1.50 -36.08
N ILE A 538 -10.51 -1.82 -34.81
CA ILE A 538 -11.84 -2.22 -34.32
C ILE A 538 -12.83 -1.06 -34.39
N LEU A 539 -12.43 0.16 -34.00
CA LEU A 539 -13.32 1.32 -34.06
C LEU A 539 -13.75 1.70 -35.47
N THR A 540 -12.86 1.52 -36.45
CA THR A 540 -13.16 1.80 -37.86
C THR A 540 -13.71 0.60 -38.61
N ASP A 541 -13.91 -0.54 -37.92
CA ASP A 541 -14.30 -1.82 -38.51
C ASP A 541 -13.41 -2.21 -39.72
N ASP A 542 -12.09 -1.98 -39.61
CA ASP A 542 -11.08 -2.27 -40.66
C ASP A 542 -10.65 -3.74 -40.56
N GLU A 543 -11.37 -4.60 -41.27
CA GLU A 543 -11.22 -6.05 -41.24
C GLU A 543 -9.83 -6.50 -41.72
N ALA A 544 -9.29 -5.80 -42.73
CA ALA A 544 -7.98 -6.11 -43.29
C ALA A 544 -6.87 -5.82 -42.26
N ARG A 545 -7.02 -4.74 -41.48
CA ARG A 545 -6.07 -4.40 -40.42
C ARG A 545 -6.19 -5.32 -39.20
N ILE A 546 -7.41 -5.66 -38.77
CA ILE A 546 -7.63 -6.62 -37.68
C ILE A 546 -6.97 -7.97 -38.02
N GLN A 547 -7.19 -8.46 -39.24
CA GLN A 547 -6.56 -9.68 -39.74
C GLN A 547 -5.03 -9.56 -39.82
N ALA A 548 -4.50 -8.44 -40.30
CA ALA A 548 -3.06 -8.22 -40.40
C ALA A 548 -2.35 -8.15 -39.03
N LEU A 549 -3.07 -7.71 -37.99
CA LEU A 549 -2.59 -7.74 -36.61
C LEU A 549 -2.69 -9.14 -35.97
N GLY A 550 -3.40 -10.07 -36.62
CA GLY A 550 -3.59 -11.44 -36.16
C GLY A 550 -4.60 -11.58 -35.02
N ILE A 551 -5.46 -10.58 -34.80
CA ILE A 551 -6.47 -10.61 -33.74
C ILE A 551 -7.51 -11.67 -34.09
N THR A 552 -7.82 -12.53 -33.13
CA THR A 552 -8.72 -13.68 -33.28
C THR A 552 -9.96 -13.57 -32.42
N HIS A 553 -9.82 -12.96 -31.24
CA HIS A 553 -10.87 -12.84 -30.25
C HIS A 553 -10.85 -11.43 -29.65
N ALA A 554 -11.92 -11.06 -28.97
CA ALA A 554 -11.97 -9.86 -28.15
C ALA A 554 -12.71 -10.14 -26.84
N LEU A 555 -12.30 -9.46 -25.78
CA LEU A 555 -12.91 -9.49 -24.47
C LEU A 555 -13.31 -8.07 -24.06
N THR A 556 -14.58 -7.89 -23.73
CA THR A 556 -15.14 -6.59 -23.38
C THR A 556 -15.92 -6.67 -22.08
N SER A 557 -15.80 -5.62 -21.26
CA SER A 557 -16.52 -5.48 -19.99
C SER A 557 -17.76 -4.60 -20.16
N PRO A 558 -18.82 -4.77 -19.35
CA PRO A 558 -19.91 -3.79 -19.29
C PRO A 558 -19.44 -2.42 -18.75
N LEU A 559 -18.32 -2.39 -18.01
CA LEU A 559 -17.63 -1.17 -17.61
C LEU A 559 -16.91 -0.47 -18.79
N GLY A 560 -16.71 -1.18 -19.90
CA GLY A 560 -15.98 -0.72 -21.07
C GLY A 560 -16.83 0.01 -22.12
N SER A 561 -16.21 0.29 -23.27
CA SER A 561 -16.82 0.98 -24.42
C SER A 561 -16.86 0.12 -25.69
N PHE A 562 -16.04 -0.92 -25.79
CA PHE A 562 -15.90 -1.72 -27.02
C PHE A 562 -17.03 -2.73 -27.25
N GLY A 563 -17.79 -3.10 -26.22
CA GLY A 563 -18.86 -4.10 -26.34
C GLY A 563 -19.93 -3.71 -27.37
N SER A 564 -20.34 -2.44 -27.41
CA SER A 564 -21.33 -1.93 -28.38
C SER A 564 -20.75 -1.78 -29.78
N VAL A 565 -19.46 -1.47 -29.90
CA VAL A 565 -18.74 -1.38 -31.19
C VAL A 565 -18.68 -2.75 -31.86
N LEU A 566 -18.25 -3.78 -31.13
CA LEU A 566 -18.16 -5.15 -31.66
C LEU A 566 -19.54 -5.70 -32.01
N ALA A 567 -20.56 -5.43 -31.19
CA ALA A 567 -21.93 -5.87 -31.43
C ALA A 567 -22.60 -5.23 -32.67
N ALA A 568 -22.05 -4.14 -33.20
CA ALA A 568 -22.55 -3.46 -34.39
C ALA A 568 -21.87 -3.92 -35.69
N SER A 569 -20.74 -4.63 -35.59
CA SER A 569 -19.96 -5.12 -36.73
C SER A 569 -20.53 -6.44 -37.27
N ASP A 570 -20.40 -6.64 -38.59
CA ASP A 570 -20.81 -7.90 -39.25
C ASP A 570 -19.75 -9.02 -39.11
N HIS A 571 -18.59 -8.70 -38.52
CA HIS A 571 -17.41 -9.59 -38.44
C HIS A 571 -17.20 -10.23 -37.07
N TRP A 572 -17.95 -9.85 -36.04
CA TRP A 572 -17.75 -10.36 -34.68
C TRP A 572 -18.90 -11.26 -34.25
N THR A 573 -18.58 -12.49 -33.88
CA THR A 573 -19.54 -13.44 -33.31
C THR A 573 -19.45 -13.40 -31.79
N LEU A 574 -20.57 -13.20 -31.11
CA LEU A 574 -20.65 -13.35 -29.65
C LEU A 574 -20.68 -14.84 -29.29
N GLU A 575 -19.66 -15.32 -28.58
CA GLU A 575 -19.54 -16.72 -28.14
C GLU A 575 -20.05 -16.93 -26.71
N ARG A 576 -19.74 -16.00 -25.82
CA ARG A 576 -20.12 -16.07 -24.41
C ARG A 576 -20.44 -14.69 -23.88
N ASP A 577 -21.46 -14.64 -23.03
CA ASP A 577 -21.97 -13.43 -22.39
C ASP A 577 -22.31 -13.79 -20.94
N VAL A 578 -21.63 -13.15 -20.00
CA VAL A 578 -21.82 -13.34 -18.55
C VAL A 578 -22.00 -11.97 -17.93
N GLU A 579 -23.25 -11.64 -17.59
CA GLU A 579 -23.62 -10.33 -17.03
C GLU A 579 -23.05 -9.14 -17.84
N GLY A 580 -23.09 -9.23 -19.18
CA GLY A 580 -22.58 -8.20 -20.09
C GLY A 580 -21.07 -8.23 -20.34
N SER A 581 -20.32 -9.07 -19.62
CA SER A 581 -18.92 -9.36 -19.92
C SER A 581 -18.87 -10.40 -21.04
N ARG A 582 -18.20 -10.07 -22.15
CA ARG A 582 -18.41 -10.78 -23.41
C ARG A 582 -17.11 -11.28 -24.04
N LEU A 583 -17.19 -12.48 -24.59
CA LEU A 583 -16.19 -13.08 -25.47
C LEU A 583 -16.69 -13.09 -26.90
N TRP A 584 -15.87 -12.51 -27.76
CA TRP A 584 -16.13 -12.36 -29.19
C TRP A 584 -15.09 -13.12 -30.00
N THR A 585 -15.52 -13.67 -31.13
CA THR A 585 -14.65 -14.30 -32.13
C THR A 585 -14.70 -13.50 -33.41
N PHE A 586 -13.53 -13.24 -33.99
CA PHE A 586 -13.39 -12.53 -35.25
C PHE A 586 -13.58 -13.47 -36.44
N GLU A 587 -14.50 -13.14 -37.33
CA GLU A 587 -14.81 -13.85 -38.55
C GLU A 587 -14.33 -13.03 -39.77
N GLN A 588 -13.32 -13.55 -40.47
CA GLN A 588 -12.78 -12.88 -41.67
C GLN A 588 -13.84 -12.71 -42.77
N MET A 589 -14.76 -13.65 -42.88
CA MET A 589 -15.93 -13.55 -43.74
C MET A 589 -17.18 -13.57 -42.86
N PRO A 590 -18.07 -12.57 -42.95
CA PRO A 590 -19.29 -12.54 -42.15
C PRO A 590 -20.08 -13.84 -42.26
N THR A 591 -20.42 -14.40 -41.11
CA THR A 591 -21.27 -15.58 -40.98
C THR A 591 -22.70 -15.15 -40.65
N THR A 592 -23.64 -16.10 -40.68
CA THR A 592 -25.01 -15.82 -40.20
C THR A 592 -25.06 -15.49 -38.71
N ARG A 593 -24.04 -15.87 -37.93
CA ARG A 593 -23.95 -15.56 -36.49
C ARG A 593 -23.30 -14.20 -36.25
N SER A 594 -22.24 -13.85 -36.99
CA SER A 594 -21.57 -12.55 -36.85
C SER A 594 -22.40 -11.40 -37.44
N ALA A 595 -23.25 -11.66 -38.42
CA ALA A 595 -24.17 -10.66 -38.98
C ALA A 595 -25.37 -10.33 -38.04
N LEU A 596 -25.43 -10.90 -36.83
CA LEU A 596 -26.45 -10.56 -35.83
C LEU A 596 -26.02 -9.31 -35.07
N ARG A 597 -26.48 -8.16 -35.52
CA ARG A 597 -26.16 -6.89 -34.89
C ARG A 597 -27.13 -6.55 -33.77
N SER A 598 -26.58 -6.06 -32.67
CA SER A 598 -27.36 -5.49 -31.57
C SER A 598 -27.51 -3.98 -31.73
N SER A 599 -28.63 -3.43 -31.22
CA SER A 599 -28.81 -1.98 -31.09
C SER A 599 -28.80 -1.56 -29.64
N PHE A 600 -27.93 -0.61 -29.29
CA PHE A 600 -27.81 -0.05 -27.94
C PHE A 600 -28.52 1.30 -27.85
N THR A 601 -29.24 1.50 -26.76
CA THR A 601 -29.88 2.76 -26.40
C THR A 601 -29.39 3.17 -25.02
N TYR A 602 -28.74 4.32 -24.94
CA TYR A 602 -28.33 4.92 -23.67
C TYR A 602 -29.44 5.82 -23.15
N PRO A 603 -29.70 5.85 -21.84
CA PRO A 603 -30.64 6.79 -21.25
C PRO A 603 -30.24 8.25 -21.50
N VAL A 604 -31.21 9.16 -21.41
CA VAL A 604 -31.01 10.61 -21.44
C VAL A 604 -31.67 11.23 -20.21
N GLU A 605 -31.27 12.43 -19.81
CA GLU A 605 -31.78 13.09 -18.60
C GLU A 605 -33.31 13.24 -18.63
N GLU A 606 -33.90 13.50 -19.80
CA GLU A 606 -35.35 13.66 -19.94
C GLU A 606 -36.14 12.36 -19.75
N ALA A 607 -35.48 11.19 -19.75
CA ALA A 607 -36.11 9.90 -19.50
C ALA A 607 -36.42 9.67 -18.00
N CYS A 608 -35.80 10.44 -17.10
CA CYS A 608 -36.01 10.33 -15.65
C CYS A 608 -37.36 10.90 -15.22
N VAL A 609 -38.12 10.11 -14.45
CA VAL A 609 -39.42 10.51 -13.88
C VAL A 609 -39.47 10.20 -12.38
N GLY A 610 -39.88 11.17 -11.56
CA GLY A 610 -40.01 10.99 -10.11
C GLY A 610 -38.65 10.89 -9.42
N ASN A 611 -38.44 9.85 -8.60
CA ASN A 611 -37.21 9.62 -7.81
C ASN A 611 -36.08 9.03 -8.68
N CYS A 612 -35.69 9.74 -9.72
CA CYS A 612 -34.63 9.40 -10.68
C CYS A 612 -33.65 10.58 -10.78
N ASP A 613 -32.43 10.38 -10.28
CA ASP A 613 -31.38 11.40 -10.31
C ASP A 613 -30.42 11.13 -11.48
N TRP A 614 -30.07 12.17 -12.24
CA TRP A 614 -29.03 12.10 -13.28
C TRP A 614 -27.65 12.35 -12.66
N ARG A 615 -26.84 11.30 -12.50
CA ARG A 615 -25.61 11.34 -11.68
C ARG A 615 -24.40 10.87 -12.46
N ILE A 616 -23.24 11.40 -12.11
CA ILE A 616 -21.95 11.06 -12.72
C ILE A 616 -21.63 9.57 -12.53
N ASP A 617 -21.11 8.93 -13.57
CA ASP A 617 -20.71 7.53 -13.53
C ASP A 617 -19.35 7.40 -12.80
N PRO A 618 -19.22 6.62 -11.71
CA PRO A 618 -17.96 6.50 -10.94
C PRO A 618 -16.73 6.01 -11.73
N TRP A 619 -16.95 5.48 -12.93
CA TRP A 619 -15.92 4.95 -13.82
C TRP A 619 -15.66 5.83 -15.05
N TRP A 620 -16.36 6.97 -15.20
CA TRP A 620 -16.31 7.79 -16.41
C TRP A 620 -14.91 8.28 -16.80
N MET A 621 -14.05 8.63 -15.82
CA MET A 621 -12.69 9.14 -16.06
C MET A 621 -11.63 8.06 -16.24
N VAL A 622 -11.97 6.79 -16.01
CA VAL A 622 -10.98 5.69 -16.06
C VAL A 622 -10.70 5.29 -17.50
N ASP A 623 -11.70 5.39 -18.38
CA ASP A 623 -11.52 5.29 -19.82
C ASP A 623 -11.09 6.66 -20.38
N MET A 624 -9.77 6.90 -20.47
CA MET A 624 -9.17 8.11 -21.08
C MET A 624 -9.58 8.30 -22.54
N ASP A 625 -10.18 7.27 -23.10
CA ASP A 625 -10.37 7.05 -24.51
C ASP A 625 -11.84 7.03 -24.87
N GLN A 626 -12.72 7.60 -24.04
CA GLN A 626 -14.17 7.76 -24.23
C GLN A 626 -14.60 7.81 -25.70
N LEU A 627 -14.80 6.64 -26.27
CA LEU A 627 -15.15 6.49 -27.68
C LEU A 627 -16.62 6.16 -27.74
N VAL A 628 -17.34 7.06 -28.41
CA VAL A 628 -18.65 6.87 -29.05
C VAL A 628 -19.76 6.37 -28.10
N ASN A 629 -20.60 7.31 -27.68
CA ASN A 629 -21.99 7.16 -27.20
C ASN A 629 -22.27 6.82 -25.72
N ARG A 630 -21.30 6.44 -24.87
CA ARG A 630 -21.60 6.30 -23.43
C ARG A 630 -21.65 7.69 -22.75
N PRO A 631 -22.74 8.05 -22.06
CA PRO A 631 -22.82 9.31 -21.34
C PRO A 631 -21.96 9.28 -20.06
N ASP A 632 -21.42 10.44 -19.68
CA ASP A 632 -20.65 10.67 -18.45
C ASP A 632 -21.52 10.64 -17.17
N HIS A 633 -22.84 10.72 -17.37
CA HIS A 633 -23.86 10.62 -16.35
C HIS A 633 -24.87 9.51 -16.71
N GLN A 634 -25.48 8.94 -15.68
CA GLN A 634 -26.44 7.86 -15.78
C GLN A 634 -27.62 8.13 -14.83
N PRO A 635 -28.82 7.61 -15.15
CA PRO A 635 -29.96 7.69 -14.25
C PRO A 635 -29.76 6.73 -13.08
N VAL A 636 -30.02 7.23 -11.87
CA VAL A 636 -29.94 6.50 -10.60
C VAL A 636 -31.31 6.55 -9.92
N LEU A 637 -31.92 5.38 -9.71
CA LEU A 637 -33.28 5.23 -9.23
C LEU A 637 -33.31 4.58 -7.84
N THR A 638 -33.90 5.26 -6.86
CA THR A 638 -34.13 4.71 -5.50
C THR A 638 -35.53 4.10 -5.37
N GLU A 639 -36.54 4.87 -5.76
CA GLU A 639 -37.96 4.46 -5.86
C GLU A 639 -38.64 5.05 -7.11
N GLY A 640 -37.84 5.36 -8.13
CA GLY A 640 -38.28 6.12 -9.31
C GLY A 640 -38.72 5.27 -10.50
N GLU A 641 -39.00 5.97 -11.59
CA GLU A 641 -39.28 5.38 -12.89
C GLU A 641 -38.42 6.05 -13.97
N LEU A 642 -38.00 5.28 -14.96
CA LEU A 642 -37.33 5.74 -16.16
C LEU A 642 -38.08 5.19 -17.36
N SER A 643 -38.42 6.03 -18.34
CA SER A 643 -39.02 5.58 -19.59
C SER A 643 -38.19 6.02 -20.79
N LEU A 644 -37.79 5.08 -21.63
CA LEU A 644 -37.02 5.34 -22.85
C LEU A 644 -37.59 4.59 -24.04
N ALA A 645 -37.42 5.16 -25.23
CA ALA A 645 -37.78 4.52 -26.49
C ALA A 645 -36.55 3.88 -27.12
N ALA A 646 -36.54 2.54 -27.23
CA ALA A 646 -35.48 1.81 -27.92
C ALA A 646 -35.87 1.64 -29.41
N PRO A 647 -35.06 2.13 -30.36
CA PRO A 647 -35.36 2.02 -31.79
C PRO A 647 -35.24 0.58 -32.27
N LEU A 648 -36.18 0.15 -33.12
CA LEU A 648 -36.16 -1.15 -33.78
C LEU A 648 -35.50 -1.05 -35.16
N ALA A 649 -34.29 -1.61 -35.25
CA ALA A 649 -33.59 -1.84 -36.51
C ALA A 649 -34.43 -2.76 -37.43
N ARG A 650 -34.26 -2.63 -38.76
CA ARG A 650 -35.12 -3.34 -39.74
C ARG A 650 -35.02 -4.86 -39.63
N ASP A 651 -33.83 -5.34 -39.31
CA ASP A 651 -33.49 -6.74 -39.06
C ASP A 651 -34.05 -7.27 -37.73
N SER A 652 -34.54 -6.39 -36.84
CA SER A 652 -35.13 -6.72 -35.55
C SER A 652 -36.65 -6.59 -35.50
N ARG A 653 -37.34 -6.27 -36.61
CA ARG A 653 -38.82 -6.12 -36.67
C ARG A 653 -39.51 -7.43 -37.02
N ASP A 654 -40.65 -7.70 -36.37
CA ASP A 654 -41.40 -8.95 -36.49
C ASP A 654 -40.53 -10.19 -36.25
N ARG A 655 -39.68 -10.12 -35.23
CA ARG A 655 -38.74 -11.18 -34.87
C ARG A 655 -38.63 -11.37 -33.36
N ALA A 656 -38.22 -12.58 -32.99
CA ALA A 656 -37.75 -12.86 -31.64
C ALA A 656 -36.43 -12.14 -31.39
N VAL A 657 -36.39 -11.32 -30.35
CA VAL A 657 -35.20 -10.61 -29.87
C VAL A 657 -35.08 -10.80 -28.36
N MET A 658 -33.87 -10.69 -27.85
CA MET A 658 -33.61 -10.55 -26.43
C MET A 658 -33.40 -9.07 -26.13
N LEU A 659 -34.13 -8.54 -25.15
CA LEU A 659 -33.79 -7.26 -24.55
C LEU A 659 -32.91 -7.49 -23.34
N HIS A 660 -31.83 -6.73 -23.29
CA HIS A 660 -30.89 -6.72 -22.18
C HIS A 660 -30.87 -5.32 -21.58
N LEU A 661 -31.07 -5.26 -20.27
CA LEU A 661 -30.93 -4.07 -19.46
C LEU A 661 -29.63 -4.21 -18.64
N MET A 662 -28.69 -3.29 -18.81
CA MET A 662 -27.45 -3.29 -18.02
C MET A 662 -27.59 -2.35 -16.83
N VAL A 663 -27.53 -2.90 -15.63
CA VAL A 663 -27.69 -2.15 -14.38
C VAL A 663 -26.53 -2.39 -13.43
N ASP A 664 -26.23 -1.39 -12.59
CA ASP A 664 -25.42 -1.57 -11.39
C ASP A 664 -26.24 -1.23 -10.13
N ALA A 665 -26.18 -2.09 -9.12
CA ALA A 665 -26.97 -1.92 -7.89
C ALA A 665 -26.45 -2.80 -6.73
N PRO A 666 -26.74 -2.48 -5.46
CA PRO A 666 -26.59 -3.43 -4.36
C PRO A 666 -27.66 -4.53 -4.45
N ALA A 667 -27.47 -5.62 -3.69
CA ALA A 667 -28.38 -6.75 -3.68
C ALA A 667 -29.74 -6.43 -3.01
N GLY A 668 -30.82 -7.05 -3.50
CA GLY A 668 -32.13 -7.03 -2.84
C GLY A 668 -33.10 -5.93 -3.27
N LEU A 669 -32.76 -5.12 -4.29
CA LEU A 669 -33.65 -4.13 -4.88
C LEU A 669 -34.59 -4.77 -5.90
N SER A 670 -35.82 -4.27 -6.01
CA SER A 670 -36.81 -4.78 -6.97
C SER A 670 -36.86 -3.90 -8.22
N VAL A 671 -36.61 -4.51 -9.39
CA VAL A 671 -36.65 -3.87 -10.70
C VAL A 671 -37.80 -4.44 -11.51
N GLU A 672 -38.81 -3.61 -11.78
CA GLU A 672 -39.93 -3.92 -12.66
C GLU A 672 -39.66 -3.32 -14.05
N ILE A 673 -39.74 -4.15 -15.09
CA ILE A 673 -39.55 -3.73 -16.49
C ILE A 673 -40.90 -3.88 -17.19
N HIS A 674 -41.45 -2.78 -17.69
CA HIS A 674 -42.66 -2.71 -18.48
C HIS A 674 -42.31 -2.36 -19.93
N ILE A 675 -42.81 -3.14 -20.87
CA ILE A 675 -42.55 -2.95 -22.29
C ILE A 675 -43.89 -2.72 -23.00
N VAL A 676 -43.91 -1.71 -23.86
CA VAL A 676 -45.02 -1.40 -24.74
C VAL A 676 -44.54 -1.48 -26.19
N ASP A 677 -45.11 -2.41 -26.95
CA ASP A 677 -44.85 -2.56 -28.38
C ASP A 677 -46.17 -2.69 -29.14
N ALA A 678 -46.44 -1.76 -30.06
CA ALA A 678 -47.70 -1.68 -30.81
C ALA A 678 -48.99 -1.77 -29.96
N GLY A 679 -48.94 -1.36 -28.69
CA GLY A 679 -50.05 -1.41 -27.73
C GLY A 679 -50.17 -2.72 -26.95
N GLU A 680 -49.30 -3.70 -27.17
CA GLU A 680 -49.16 -4.86 -26.28
C GLU A 680 -48.28 -4.47 -25.08
N HIS A 681 -48.73 -4.85 -23.88
CA HIS A 681 -48.04 -4.58 -22.63
C HIS A 681 -47.49 -5.88 -22.05
N GLN A 682 -46.19 -5.90 -21.78
CA GLN A 682 -45.53 -7.02 -21.09
C GLN A 682 -44.76 -6.49 -19.88
N SER A 683 -44.69 -7.27 -18.81
CA SER A 683 -44.01 -6.85 -17.58
C SER A 683 -43.25 -7.99 -16.92
N TRP A 684 -42.05 -7.69 -16.44
CA TRP A 684 -41.19 -8.59 -15.68
C TRP A 684 -40.74 -7.93 -14.38
N SER A 685 -40.44 -8.75 -13.38
CA SER A 685 -39.90 -8.29 -12.10
C SER A 685 -38.66 -9.12 -11.78
N TYR A 686 -37.61 -8.41 -11.39
CA TYR A 686 -36.32 -8.96 -11.00
C TYR A 686 -35.96 -8.46 -9.59
N THR A 687 -35.17 -9.26 -8.88
CA THR A 687 -34.50 -8.82 -7.65
C THR A 687 -33.01 -8.77 -7.94
N THR A 688 -32.36 -7.64 -7.67
CA THR A 688 -30.92 -7.47 -7.92
C THR A 688 -30.12 -8.45 -7.07
N ALA A 689 -29.18 -9.14 -7.70
CA ALA A 689 -28.21 -10.01 -7.02
C ALA A 689 -27.07 -9.20 -6.38
N GLY A 690 -26.85 -7.96 -6.83
CA GLY A 690 -25.78 -7.07 -6.42
C GLY A 690 -24.63 -7.05 -7.43
N GLY A 691 -24.11 -5.87 -7.72
CA GLY A 691 -23.00 -5.65 -8.63
C GLY A 691 -23.49 -5.14 -9.98
N TRP A 692 -22.80 -5.52 -11.04
CA TRP A 692 -23.19 -5.27 -12.42
C TRP A 692 -23.96 -6.46 -12.96
N GLU A 693 -25.16 -6.23 -13.47
CA GLU A 693 -26.12 -7.27 -13.86
C GLU A 693 -26.76 -6.97 -15.22
N GLN A 694 -26.95 -8.03 -16.02
CA GLN A 694 -27.63 -7.99 -17.31
C GLN A 694 -29.04 -8.61 -17.22
N LEU A 695 -30.04 -7.78 -16.93
CA LEU A 695 -31.44 -8.22 -16.87
C LEU A 695 -31.93 -8.55 -18.28
N SER A 696 -32.24 -9.83 -18.51
CA SER A 696 -32.47 -10.37 -19.85
C SER A 696 -33.90 -10.89 -19.99
N LEU A 697 -34.59 -10.48 -21.07
CA LEU A 697 -35.96 -10.92 -21.34
C LEU A 697 -36.22 -11.17 -22.83
N PRO A 698 -36.85 -12.31 -23.18
CA PRO A 698 -37.22 -12.61 -24.55
C PRO A 698 -38.50 -11.87 -24.94
N LEU A 699 -38.52 -11.30 -26.14
CA LEU A 699 -39.70 -10.66 -26.71
C LEU A 699 -39.82 -10.92 -28.22
N HIS A 700 -41.05 -10.90 -28.71
CA HIS A 700 -41.32 -10.89 -30.14
C HIS A 700 -41.75 -9.49 -30.53
N THR A 701 -40.96 -8.82 -31.36
CA THR A 701 -41.20 -7.43 -31.75
C THR A 701 -42.32 -7.33 -32.78
N SER A 702 -42.99 -6.19 -32.81
CA SER A 702 -43.95 -5.85 -33.85
C SER A 702 -43.26 -5.34 -35.12
N THR A 703 -44.06 -4.92 -36.10
CA THR A 703 -43.57 -4.20 -37.30
C THR A 703 -43.24 -2.72 -37.03
N GLY A 704 -43.39 -2.26 -35.77
CA GLY A 704 -43.14 -0.89 -35.34
C GLY A 704 -41.69 -0.41 -35.55
N ASP A 705 -41.47 0.88 -35.35
CA ASP A 705 -40.14 1.50 -35.48
C ASP A 705 -39.38 1.61 -34.15
N ARG A 706 -40.05 1.40 -33.02
CA ARG A 706 -39.52 1.51 -31.66
C ARG A 706 -40.34 0.66 -30.70
N ILE A 707 -39.75 0.36 -29.55
CA ILE A 707 -40.45 -0.12 -28.36
C ILE A 707 -40.28 0.90 -27.22
N GLU A 708 -41.29 1.04 -26.38
CA GLU A 708 -41.17 1.83 -25.15
C GLU A 708 -40.81 0.89 -23.99
N VAL A 709 -39.74 1.23 -23.29
CA VAL A 709 -39.21 0.48 -22.15
C VAL A 709 -39.28 1.37 -20.93
N THR A 710 -40.11 0.97 -19.97
CA THR A 710 -40.26 1.64 -18.68
C THR A 710 -39.66 0.76 -17.59
N VAL A 711 -38.76 1.32 -16.81
CA VAL A 711 -38.06 0.67 -15.71
C VAL A 711 -38.50 1.34 -14.42
N LYS A 712 -39.01 0.55 -13.48
CA LYS A 712 -39.46 1.03 -12.19
C LYS A 712 -38.70 0.31 -11.08
N VAL A 713 -38.20 1.08 -10.13
CA VAL A 713 -37.37 0.56 -9.04
C VAL A 713 -38.08 0.75 -7.71
N SER A 714 -37.93 -0.20 -6.80
CA SER A 714 -38.45 -0.12 -5.43
C SER A 714 -37.54 -0.87 -4.45
N GLY A 715 -37.61 -0.49 -3.18
CA GLY A 715 -36.78 -1.07 -2.11
C GLY A 715 -35.42 -0.38 -1.93
N GLY A 716 -35.14 0.70 -2.68
CA GLY A 716 -33.95 1.53 -2.49
C GLY A 716 -34.15 2.62 -1.41
N GLY A 717 -33.20 3.55 -1.35
CA GLY A 717 -33.24 4.69 -0.43
C GLY A 717 -32.57 4.45 0.93
N GLU A 718 -31.95 3.29 1.15
CA GLU A 718 -31.18 3.04 2.38
C GLU A 718 -29.90 3.88 2.37
N THR A 719 -29.74 4.73 3.40
CA THR A 719 -28.61 5.65 3.46
C THR A 719 -27.34 4.95 3.93
N TRP A 720 -26.24 5.20 3.24
CA TRP A 720 -24.93 4.64 3.56
C TRP A 720 -23.80 5.65 3.29
N ILE A 721 -22.58 5.36 3.77
CA ILE A 721 -21.41 6.23 3.56
C ILE A 721 -20.65 5.75 2.32
N ASN A 722 -20.79 6.49 1.22
CA ASN A 722 -20.11 6.24 -0.04
C ASN A 722 -18.67 6.81 -0.07
N PRO A 723 -17.63 5.97 0.00
CA PRO A 723 -16.23 6.43 -0.04
C PRO A 723 -15.86 7.06 -1.39
N ALA A 724 -16.58 6.72 -2.47
CA ALA A 724 -16.33 7.29 -3.79
C ALA A 724 -16.55 8.82 -3.77
N GLY A 725 -17.54 9.31 -3.02
CA GLY A 725 -17.75 10.76 -2.83
C GLY A 725 -16.58 11.47 -2.15
N ALA A 726 -15.96 10.83 -1.16
CA ALA A 726 -14.79 11.39 -0.47
C ALA A 726 -13.54 11.42 -1.38
N SER A 727 -13.43 10.48 -2.32
CA SER A 727 -12.35 10.43 -3.31
C SER A 727 -12.53 11.42 -4.47
N GLY A 728 -13.74 11.94 -4.68
CA GLY A 728 -14.12 12.76 -5.84
C GLY A 728 -14.50 11.95 -7.08
N ARG A 729 -14.54 10.61 -6.99
CA ARG A 729 -15.08 9.72 -8.04
C ARG A 729 -16.61 9.71 -8.07
N GLY A 730 -17.25 9.91 -6.92
CA GLY A 730 -18.70 10.09 -6.79
C GLY A 730 -19.06 11.53 -6.46
N ASP A 731 -20.35 11.84 -6.56
CA ASP A 731 -20.93 13.16 -6.28
C ASP A 731 -21.37 13.35 -4.82
N ARG A 732 -21.49 12.28 -4.02
CA ARG A 732 -22.01 12.32 -2.64
C ARG A 732 -21.26 11.38 -1.69
N ILE A 733 -21.05 11.85 -0.45
CA ILE A 733 -20.46 11.05 0.65
C ILE A 733 -21.53 10.27 1.41
N PHE A 734 -22.69 10.88 1.65
CA PHE A 734 -23.87 10.18 2.17
C PHE A 734 -24.75 9.88 0.97
N ASP A 735 -24.88 8.60 0.65
CA ASP A 735 -25.55 8.12 -0.56
C ASP A 735 -26.68 7.18 -0.19
N GLU A 736 -27.47 6.79 -1.18
CA GLU A 736 -28.63 5.91 -1.02
C GLU A 736 -28.49 4.65 -1.87
N SER A 737 -29.00 3.53 -1.38
CA SER A 737 -29.11 2.31 -2.19
C SER A 737 -30.02 2.57 -3.39
N ALA A 738 -29.52 2.30 -4.59
CA ALA A 738 -30.19 2.66 -5.82
C ALA A 738 -29.76 1.74 -6.96
N VAL A 739 -30.57 1.71 -8.02
CA VAL A 739 -30.23 1.05 -9.29
C VAL A 739 -29.78 2.12 -10.27
N ARG A 740 -28.56 1.99 -10.79
CA ARG A 740 -28.10 2.77 -11.94
C ARG A 740 -28.36 1.98 -13.21
N LEU A 741 -28.95 2.62 -14.23
CA LEU A 741 -29.12 2.00 -15.55
C LEU A 741 -28.10 2.55 -16.53
N HIS A 742 -27.36 1.68 -17.23
CA HIS A 742 -26.35 2.11 -18.20
C HIS A 742 -26.87 2.14 -19.64
N TRP A 743 -27.53 1.07 -20.08
CA TRP A 743 -28.02 0.95 -21.44
C TRP A 743 -29.07 -0.14 -21.58
N VAL A 744 -29.83 -0.04 -22.67
CA VAL A 744 -30.76 -1.06 -23.16
C VAL A 744 -30.26 -1.58 -24.51
N GLU A 745 -30.05 -2.88 -24.62
CA GLU A 745 -29.65 -3.55 -25.85
C GLU A 745 -30.79 -4.41 -26.36
N LEU A 746 -31.06 -4.31 -27.67
CA LEU A 746 -31.91 -5.24 -28.39
C LEU A 746 -31.05 -6.12 -29.28
N ARG A 747 -31.05 -7.42 -28.98
CA ARG A 747 -30.25 -8.42 -29.68
C ARG A 747 -31.14 -9.42 -30.41
N PRO A 748 -31.03 -9.56 -31.74
CA PRO A 748 -31.75 -10.58 -32.48
C PRO A 748 -31.43 -12.00 -31.99
N MET A 749 -32.45 -12.85 -31.87
CA MET A 749 -32.24 -14.26 -31.52
C MET A 749 -31.86 -15.07 -32.76
N VAL A 750 -30.85 -15.94 -32.63
CA VAL A 750 -30.54 -16.96 -33.65
C VAL A 750 -31.74 -17.90 -33.75
N ARG A 751 -32.25 -18.15 -34.96
CA ARG A 751 -33.31 -19.13 -35.21
C ARG A 751 -32.86 -20.57 -35.07
#